data_AF-A0A939X8J9-F1
#
_entry.id   AF-A0A939X8J9-F1
#
_cell.length_a   1.000
_cell.length_b   1.000
_cell.length_c   1.000
_cell.angle_alpha   90.00
_cell.angle_beta   90.00
_cell.angle_gamma   90.00
#
_symmetry.space_group_name_H-M   'P 1'
#
loop_
_entity.id
_entity.type
_entity.pdbx_description
1 polymer ?
#
loop_
_entity_poly.entity_id
_entity_poly.type
_entity_poly.pdbx_seq_one_letter_code
_entity_poly.pdbx_strand_id
1 'polypeptide(L)'
;MVRSQKVGCAILAGVLILEAFLGSACTKKEKKDSSSASTETIESESEDPSSISSEETSSTVSEPPVDPVEQEAKALAAELGVDEEELHGRYELFIKYADCVVNNPKMGEWRGYALHYFPIVADHLGAENEAFFLEKVRNLRMISMPIQDAGGDFNAPGDVIRVYSNDGVVYNTDATRTTVYHEMTHFLDAFNDGDECPDVFYTGDRFAYEADFTTEELERSYEITSTNYYTNFITEGGAELYMSKYFGRSPRAYYAESCFLTGLEWIYGSEALDHLFFGRDSSMQFIQLLKDAGYSDQEICKVITSFNYDTYARIDQPDEFICFEEVLVDLYEHVKGKNWKEDKVFCRILQQIHIGYSNMYDPPFQKRPEISEVLMASRDRFQWSDDIMAQLSDKPDTYFIDQMCVMIRNDKPYLATRLQVTDGSSDPDMSAVEVEYDFDQEKVLSHKYFINSYPQPVPKPLPSGKALDDRLASFVHDNSAAHRQTAYSEDPDMKDLYERAAEMGNKYGVYIHVGKDLPEYLERGDVSSRESLKTALDHVEKVLSQFPDGYFDQLNYGYFSRFEIVLCDWPIQDEMAVYKLEDGYVFHIALECRNQKNLDQVEARLLDAVFTATDMKLKNYFENFEDPDFSEEVWMTYNPDFFNYAGYLDEEKADELWKENKDYFVSGSALRFGQKDRSQLMTAVLQSKDLPDGCLKKAEYYSRMIREAFDDSSWPQSTAWEEKIGKQMGESGQKAA
;
A
#
# COMPACT_ATOMS: atom_id res chain seq x y z
N MET A 1 22.24 13.81 -11.77
CA MET A 1 21.08 13.35 -12.56
C MET A 1 20.71 11.95 -12.06
N VAL A 2 20.15 11.86 -10.86
CA VAL A 2 19.73 10.59 -10.25
C VAL A 2 18.22 10.49 -10.48
N ARG A 3 17.82 9.69 -11.46
CA ARG A 3 16.40 9.45 -11.77
C ARG A 3 15.84 8.52 -10.70
N SER A 4 15.18 9.09 -9.70
CA SER A 4 14.13 8.42 -8.93
C SER A 4 12.95 8.15 -9.88
N GLN A 5 12.97 7.02 -10.59
CA GLN A 5 11.81 6.45 -11.27
C GLN A 5 11.35 5.18 -10.55
N LYS A 6 11.14 5.28 -9.23
CA LYS A 6 10.18 4.42 -8.55
C LYS A 6 8.85 5.14 -8.64
N VAL A 7 8.06 4.66 -9.59
CA VAL A 7 6.76 5.18 -9.99
C VAL A 7 5.84 5.10 -8.78
N GLY A 8 5.31 6.25 -8.35
CA GLY A 8 4.14 6.23 -7.46
C GLY A 8 2.97 5.61 -8.20
N CYS A 9 2.34 4.61 -7.59
CA CYS A 9 1.10 4.02 -8.06
C CYS A 9 0.02 5.11 -8.14
N ALA A 10 -0.45 5.41 -9.35
CA ALA A 10 -1.61 6.24 -9.53
C ALA A 10 -2.28 5.88 -10.86
N ILE A 11 -3.26 4.95 -10.84
CA ILE A 11 -4.13 4.75 -11.99
C ILE A 11 -5.60 4.53 -11.61
N LEU A 12 -6.39 5.43 -12.20
CA LEU A 12 -7.80 5.40 -12.60
C LEU A 12 -8.85 4.78 -11.66
N ALA A 13 -9.61 5.72 -11.09
CA ALA A 13 -11.06 5.72 -10.95
C ALA A 13 -11.65 4.98 -9.74
N GLY A 14 -11.61 5.69 -8.61
CA GLY A 14 -12.79 5.75 -7.76
C GLY A 14 -14.01 6.31 -8.54
N VAL A 15 -15.16 5.67 -8.33
CA VAL A 15 -16.53 6.17 -8.57
C VAL A 15 -17.09 6.09 -10.01
N LEU A 16 -17.90 5.06 -10.25
CA LEU A 16 -19.19 5.21 -10.93
C LEU A 16 -20.33 4.66 -10.04
N ILE A 17 -20.73 5.52 -9.10
CA ILE A 17 -22.12 5.87 -8.74
C ILE A 17 -23.11 4.72 -8.42
N LEU A 18 -23.46 4.67 -7.13
CA LEU A 18 -24.75 4.21 -6.59
C LEU A 18 -25.94 4.73 -7.43
N GLU A 19 -26.89 3.85 -7.72
CA GLU A 19 -28.26 4.14 -8.18
C GLU A 19 -28.46 4.56 -9.65
N ALA A 20 -28.86 3.58 -10.46
CA ALA A 20 -29.95 3.76 -11.40
C ALA A 20 -31.13 2.86 -11.00
N PHE A 21 -31.94 3.38 -10.08
CA PHE A 21 -33.40 3.25 -10.01
C PHE A 21 -34.06 1.88 -10.28
N LEU A 22 -34.53 1.30 -9.17
CA LEU A 22 -35.85 0.68 -9.01
C LEU A 22 -36.83 0.87 -10.19
N GLY A 23 -37.37 -0.24 -10.68
CA GLY A 23 -38.77 -0.31 -11.07
C GLY A 23 -39.07 -1.00 -12.39
N SER A 24 -39.51 -2.26 -12.32
CA SER A 24 -40.91 -2.58 -12.64
C SER A 24 -41.27 -3.99 -12.20
N ALA A 25 -42.13 -4.03 -11.18
CA ALA A 25 -42.88 -5.19 -10.74
C ALA A 25 -43.78 -5.75 -11.86
N CYS A 26 -43.97 -7.07 -11.91
CA CYS A 26 -45.29 -7.72 -12.02
C CYS A 26 -45.22 -9.26 -11.90
N THR A 27 -45.58 -9.75 -10.71
CA THR A 27 -46.49 -10.89 -10.40
C THR A 27 -46.62 -12.10 -11.36
N LYS A 28 -46.46 -13.33 -10.82
CA LYS A 28 -47.58 -14.19 -10.36
C LYS A 28 -47.13 -15.57 -9.82
N LYS A 29 -47.66 -15.88 -8.63
CA LYS A 29 -48.08 -17.18 -8.04
C LYS A 29 -47.99 -18.42 -8.95
N GLU A 30 -47.53 -19.54 -8.37
CA GLU A 30 -48.43 -20.59 -7.88
C GLU A 30 -47.77 -21.61 -6.92
N LYS A 31 -48.59 -22.03 -5.94
CA LYS A 31 -48.35 -23.07 -4.94
C LYS A 31 -48.30 -24.47 -5.57
N LYS A 32 -47.57 -25.41 -4.95
CA LYS A 32 -48.21 -26.66 -4.50
C LYS A 32 -47.44 -27.39 -3.39
N ASP A 33 -48.26 -27.96 -2.51
CA ASP A 33 -47.97 -28.61 -1.24
C ASP A 33 -47.45 -30.05 -1.36
N SER A 34 -46.89 -30.53 -0.23
CA SER A 34 -46.95 -31.90 0.32
C SER A 34 -46.12 -32.98 -0.39
N SER A 35 -45.52 -33.98 0.25
CA SER A 35 -45.73 -34.64 1.55
C SER A 35 -44.49 -35.51 1.86
N SER A 36 -43.87 -35.40 3.05
CA SER A 36 -43.81 -36.40 4.14
C SER A 36 -43.65 -37.90 3.80
N ALA A 37 -42.72 -38.52 4.54
CA ALA A 37 -42.60 -39.91 5.04
C ALA A 37 -41.31 -40.62 4.55
N SER A 38 -40.29 -40.88 5.38
CA SER A 38 -40.19 -41.90 6.45
C SER A 38 -40.59 -43.28 5.93
N THR A 39 -39.90 -44.40 6.10
CA THR A 39 -38.81 -44.96 6.92
C THR A 39 -38.49 -46.28 6.16
N GLU A 40 -37.38 -47.00 6.27
CA GLU A 40 -37.00 -47.91 7.35
C GLU A 40 -36.02 -48.94 6.74
N THR A 41 -34.93 -49.12 7.46
CA THR A 41 -34.09 -50.31 7.67
C THR A 41 -34.65 -51.68 7.26
N ILE A 42 -33.78 -52.60 6.79
CA ILE A 42 -33.41 -53.86 7.49
C ILE A 42 -32.43 -54.72 6.65
N GLU A 43 -31.51 -55.27 7.42
CA GLU A 43 -30.43 -56.26 7.27
C GLU A 43 -30.66 -57.52 6.41
N SER A 44 -29.53 -58.13 6.01
CA SER A 44 -29.25 -59.58 6.12
C SER A 44 -27.73 -59.79 5.88
N GLU A 45 -26.93 -60.11 6.91
CA GLU A 45 -26.50 -61.46 7.35
C GLU A 45 -26.16 -62.42 6.20
N SER A 46 -24.91 -62.82 6.02
CA SER A 46 -24.27 -64.03 6.57
C SER A 46 -23.06 -64.32 5.64
N GLU A 47 -21.95 -64.99 5.95
CA GLU A 47 -21.67 -66.11 6.84
C GLU A 47 -20.13 -66.26 6.85
N ASP A 48 -19.54 -66.43 8.04
CA ASP A 48 -18.18 -66.93 8.28
C ASP A 48 -18.32 -68.44 8.62
N PRO A 49 -17.30 -69.34 8.48
CA PRO A 49 -16.28 -69.37 9.53
C PRO A 49 -14.92 -70.06 9.21
N SER A 50 -14.04 -69.95 10.23
CA SER A 50 -12.94 -70.85 10.67
C SER A 50 -11.51 -70.36 10.37
N SER A 51 -10.84 -69.66 11.29
CA SER A 51 -10.26 -70.06 12.60
C SER A 51 -8.94 -70.84 12.52
N ILE A 52 -7.81 -70.13 12.64
CA ILE A 52 -6.57 -70.64 13.23
C ILE A 52 -6.02 -69.55 14.17
N SER A 53 -5.75 -69.95 15.41
CA SER A 53 -5.26 -69.12 16.52
C SER A 53 -3.75 -68.94 16.51
N SER A 54 -3.25 -67.76 16.93
CA SER A 54 -2.16 -67.67 17.91
C SER A 54 -1.89 -66.21 18.33
N GLU A 55 -2.03 -66.01 19.64
CA GLU A 55 -1.20 -65.16 20.51
C GLU A 55 -1.22 -63.63 20.37
N GLU A 56 -1.69 -63.04 21.46
CA GLU A 56 -1.61 -61.63 21.83
C GLU A 56 -0.16 -61.14 21.86
N THR A 57 0.14 -60.14 21.03
CA THR A 57 1.06 -59.07 21.42
C THR A 57 0.33 -57.75 21.27
N SER A 58 -0.05 -57.19 22.41
CA SER A 58 -0.41 -55.79 22.56
C SER A 58 0.79 -54.94 22.15
N SER A 59 0.83 -54.54 20.89
CA SER A 59 1.63 -53.39 20.46
C SER A 59 0.78 -52.16 20.69
N THR A 60 0.98 -51.51 21.85
CA THR A 60 0.74 -50.08 21.95
C THR A 60 1.49 -49.43 20.80
N VAL A 61 0.76 -49.00 19.77
CA VAL A 61 1.26 -48.03 18.80
C VAL A 61 1.51 -46.78 19.63
N SER A 62 2.77 -46.58 20.06
CA SER A 62 3.19 -45.30 20.57
C SER A 62 3.01 -44.32 19.43
N GLU A 63 2.11 -43.36 19.60
CA GLU A 63 2.06 -42.18 18.73
C GLU A 63 3.50 -41.66 18.57
N PRO A 64 3.92 -41.32 17.34
CA PRO A 64 5.25 -40.78 17.12
C PRO A 64 5.47 -39.59 18.06
N PRO A 65 6.69 -39.41 18.60
CA PRO A 65 6.97 -38.29 19.48
C PRO A 65 6.66 -37.00 18.73
N VAL A 66 5.69 -36.26 19.24
CA VAL A 66 5.23 -35.00 18.66
C VAL A 66 6.39 -33.99 18.73
N ASP A 67 6.72 -33.37 17.60
CA ASP A 67 7.82 -32.40 17.53
C ASP A 67 7.50 -31.18 18.43
N PRO A 68 8.35 -30.85 19.41
CA PRO A 68 8.14 -29.70 20.28
C PRO A 68 7.97 -28.38 19.53
N VAL A 69 8.66 -28.20 18.39
CA VAL A 69 8.59 -26.97 17.57
C VAL A 69 7.24 -26.87 16.87
N GLU A 70 6.73 -27.99 16.37
CA GLU A 70 5.39 -28.07 15.77
C GLU A 70 4.31 -27.74 16.79
N GLN A 71 4.41 -28.27 18.02
CA GLN A 71 3.44 -27.95 19.08
C GLN A 71 3.48 -26.49 19.50
N GLU A 72 4.68 -25.91 19.60
CA GLU A 72 4.85 -24.49 19.89
C GLU A 72 4.23 -23.62 18.81
N ALA A 73 4.50 -23.91 17.53
CA ALA A 73 3.95 -23.17 16.40
C ALA A 73 2.42 -23.26 16.34
N LYS A 74 1.83 -24.45 16.56
CA LYS A 74 0.38 -24.63 16.59
C LYS A 74 -0.28 -23.90 17.75
N ALA A 75 0.33 -23.95 18.93
CA ALA A 75 -0.16 -23.21 20.09
C ALA A 75 -0.10 -21.70 19.86
N LEU A 76 0.99 -21.20 19.26
CA LEU A 76 1.15 -19.79 18.92
C LEU A 76 0.17 -19.34 17.83
N ALA A 77 -0.03 -20.15 16.79
CA ALA A 77 -0.99 -19.87 15.73
C ALA A 77 -2.42 -19.74 16.29
N ALA A 78 -2.82 -20.67 17.15
CA ALA A 78 -4.10 -20.62 17.84
C ALA A 78 -4.24 -19.39 18.76
N GLU A 79 -3.17 -18.97 19.46
CA GLU A 79 -3.17 -17.72 20.25
C GLU A 79 -3.36 -16.48 19.37
N LEU A 80 -2.76 -16.49 18.18
CA LEU A 80 -2.73 -15.36 17.25
C LEU A 80 -3.88 -15.34 16.23
N GLY A 81 -4.76 -16.35 16.25
CA GLY A 81 -5.88 -16.45 15.31
C GLY A 81 -5.48 -16.83 13.88
N VAL A 82 -4.38 -17.57 13.73
CA VAL A 82 -3.93 -18.15 12.46
C VAL A 82 -4.30 -19.64 12.43
N ASP A 83 -4.88 -20.10 11.32
CA ASP A 83 -5.29 -21.50 11.20
C ASP A 83 -4.08 -22.42 11.06
N GLU A 84 -4.10 -23.61 11.66
CA GLU A 84 -2.98 -24.57 11.55
C GLU A 84 -2.67 -24.93 10.09
N GLU A 85 -3.72 -25.04 9.25
CA GLU A 85 -3.57 -25.33 7.83
C GLU A 85 -2.77 -24.25 7.10
N GLU A 86 -2.75 -23.00 7.56
CA GLU A 86 -2.02 -21.88 6.96
C GLU A 86 -0.52 -21.89 7.24
N LEU A 87 -0.05 -22.77 8.13
CA LEU A 87 1.37 -22.88 8.46
C LEU A 87 2.18 -23.64 7.39
N HIS A 88 1.51 -24.42 6.55
CA HIS A 88 2.10 -25.24 5.46
C HIS A 88 3.34 -26.05 5.89
N GLY A 89 3.38 -26.50 7.16
CA GLY A 89 4.51 -27.25 7.72
C GLY A 89 5.78 -26.45 7.99
N ARG A 90 5.80 -25.12 7.79
CA ARG A 90 6.94 -24.23 8.05
C ARG A 90 6.95 -23.71 9.50
N TYR A 91 6.87 -24.61 10.47
CA TYR A 91 6.66 -24.28 11.90
C TYR A 91 7.75 -23.38 12.50
N GLU A 92 9.03 -23.68 12.28
CA GLU A 92 10.14 -22.88 12.83
C GLU A 92 10.17 -21.46 12.24
N LEU A 93 9.88 -21.34 10.93
CA LEU A 93 9.79 -20.06 10.26
C LEU A 93 8.59 -19.26 10.79
N PHE A 94 7.44 -19.90 11.01
CA PHE A 94 6.27 -19.24 11.59
C PHE A 94 6.56 -18.64 12.95
N ILE A 95 7.21 -19.39 13.86
CA ILE A 95 7.56 -18.86 15.19
C ILE A 95 8.42 -17.60 15.08
N LYS A 96 9.45 -17.62 14.22
CA LYS A 96 10.33 -16.46 13.98
C LYS A 96 9.57 -15.29 13.34
N TYR A 97 8.72 -15.58 12.35
CA TYR A 97 7.92 -14.58 11.63
C TYR A 97 6.92 -13.90 12.56
N ALA A 98 6.14 -14.70 13.29
CA ALA A 98 5.17 -14.22 14.26
C ALA A 98 5.84 -13.39 15.37
N ASP A 99 7.01 -13.80 15.87
CA ASP A 99 7.79 -12.99 16.81
C ASP A 99 8.17 -11.62 16.21
N CYS A 100 8.60 -11.58 14.95
CA CYS A 100 8.91 -10.33 14.27
C CYS A 100 7.67 -9.45 14.10
N VAL A 101 6.53 -10.00 13.67
CA VAL A 101 5.28 -9.25 13.45
C VAL A 101 4.69 -8.74 14.77
N VAL A 102 4.51 -9.61 15.75
CA VAL A 102 3.90 -9.28 17.05
C VAL A 102 4.74 -8.24 17.79
N ASN A 103 6.07 -8.31 17.68
CA ASN A 103 6.96 -7.36 18.34
C ASN A 103 7.30 -6.13 17.49
N ASN A 104 6.77 -5.98 16.27
CA ASN A 104 6.98 -4.80 15.46
C ASN A 104 5.95 -3.70 15.79
N PRO A 105 6.37 -2.61 16.48
CA PRO A 105 5.46 -1.51 16.80
C PRO A 105 4.99 -0.74 15.56
N LYS A 106 5.78 -0.73 14.48
CA LYS A 106 5.57 0.06 13.26
C LYS A 106 4.44 -0.48 12.36
N MET A 107 3.86 -1.63 12.72
CA MET A 107 2.71 -2.21 12.02
C MET A 107 1.36 -1.85 12.65
N GLY A 108 1.32 -1.37 13.91
CA GLY A 108 0.05 -1.02 14.57
C GLY A 108 -1.02 -2.12 14.48
N GLU A 109 -2.22 -1.74 14.04
CA GLU A 109 -3.36 -2.63 13.80
C GLU A 109 -3.17 -3.62 12.62
N TRP A 110 -2.21 -3.35 11.72
CA TRP A 110 -1.96 -4.17 10.53
C TRP A 110 -1.28 -5.52 10.82
N ARG A 111 -0.87 -5.77 12.07
CA ARG A 111 -0.24 -7.05 12.45
C ARG A 111 -1.10 -8.26 12.13
N GLY A 112 -2.43 -8.13 12.23
CA GLY A 112 -3.35 -9.20 11.85
C GLY A 112 -3.20 -9.58 10.37
N TYR A 113 -3.16 -8.59 9.49
CA TYR A 113 -2.92 -8.80 8.06
C TYR A 113 -1.54 -9.40 7.80
N ALA A 114 -0.51 -8.93 8.51
CA ALA A 114 0.82 -9.49 8.37
C ALA A 114 0.88 -10.98 8.78
N LEU A 115 0.26 -11.36 9.90
CA LEU A 115 0.18 -12.76 10.31
C LEU A 115 -0.58 -13.63 9.29
N HIS A 116 -1.71 -13.14 8.79
CA HIS A 116 -2.52 -13.84 7.79
C HIS A 116 -1.83 -13.94 6.42
N TYR A 117 -0.79 -13.13 6.15
CA TYR A 117 0.01 -13.22 4.93
C TYR A 117 0.99 -14.40 4.92
N PHE A 118 1.18 -15.08 6.07
CA PHE A 118 2.17 -16.15 6.22
C PHE A 118 2.09 -17.30 5.20
N PRO A 119 0.92 -17.77 4.71
CA PRO A 119 0.87 -18.84 3.71
C PRO A 119 1.72 -18.59 2.46
N ILE A 120 1.72 -17.35 1.95
CA ILE A 120 2.54 -16.97 0.78
C ILE A 120 4.03 -17.02 1.16
N VAL A 121 4.38 -16.54 2.36
CA VAL A 121 5.75 -16.63 2.88
C VAL A 121 6.20 -18.08 3.03
N ALA A 122 5.33 -18.95 3.55
CA ALA A 122 5.63 -20.35 3.80
C ALA A 122 5.92 -21.11 2.49
N ASP A 123 5.17 -20.81 1.43
CA ASP A 123 5.28 -21.49 0.14
C ASP A 123 6.42 -20.95 -0.73
N HIS A 124 6.69 -19.63 -0.67
CA HIS A 124 7.58 -18.99 -1.64
C HIS A 124 8.88 -18.41 -1.06
N LEU A 125 9.05 -18.31 0.26
CA LEU A 125 10.32 -17.84 0.84
C LEU A 125 11.37 -18.96 0.87
N GLY A 126 12.42 -18.77 0.05
CA GLY A 126 13.63 -19.59 0.03
C GLY A 126 14.38 -19.56 1.37
N ALA A 127 14.93 -20.71 1.77
CA ALA A 127 15.60 -20.88 3.07
C ALA A 127 16.83 -19.96 3.22
N GLU A 128 17.51 -19.68 2.12
CA GLU A 128 18.66 -18.79 2.01
C GLU A 128 18.34 -17.33 2.36
N ASN A 129 17.08 -16.92 2.19
CA ASN A 129 16.64 -15.53 2.33
C ASN A 129 15.86 -15.29 3.63
N GLU A 130 15.62 -16.33 4.44
CA GLU A 130 14.87 -16.22 5.70
C GLU A 130 15.42 -15.14 6.64
N ALA A 131 16.74 -15.10 6.85
CA ALA A 131 17.34 -14.16 7.80
C ALA A 131 17.12 -12.70 7.38
N PHE A 132 17.33 -12.41 6.09
CA PHE A 132 17.15 -11.09 5.52
C PHE A 132 15.67 -10.68 5.52
N PHE A 133 14.79 -11.57 5.06
CA PHE A 133 13.35 -11.33 5.06
C PHE A 133 12.82 -11.05 6.48
N LEU A 134 13.22 -11.83 7.48
CA LEU A 134 12.81 -11.60 8.87
C LEU A 134 13.32 -10.27 9.41
N GLU A 135 14.54 -9.84 9.04
CA GLU A 135 15.03 -8.51 9.38
C GLU A 135 14.18 -7.40 8.74
N LYS A 136 13.79 -7.56 7.47
CA LYS A 136 12.83 -6.64 6.85
C LYS A 136 11.50 -6.64 7.59
N VAL A 137 10.94 -7.81 7.95
CA VAL A 137 9.65 -7.89 8.68
C VAL A 137 9.75 -7.18 10.03
N ARG A 138 10.88 -7.26 10.74
CA ARG A 138 11.12 -6.49 11.98
C ARG A 138 11.15 -4.97 11.74
N ASN A 139 11.49 -4.55 10.53
CA ASN A 139 11.57 -3.15 10.14
C ASN A 139 10.34 -2.65 9.38
N LEU A 140 9.47 -3.54 8.93
CA LEU A 140 8.29 -3.27 8.12
C LEU A 140 7.37 -2.29 8.82
N ARG A 141 7.00 -1.24 8.09
CA ARG A 141 6.12 -0.16 8.53
C ARG A 141 4.86 -0.21 7.69
N MET A 142 3.71 -0.15 8.33
CA MET A 142 2.43 -0.10 7.63
C MET A 142 1.72 1.18 8.04
N ILE A 143 1.50 2.07 7.08
CA ILE A 143 1.00 3.42 7.32
C ILE A 143 -0.29 3.60 6.55
N SER A 144 -1.35 4.06 7.22
CA SER A 144 -2.54 4.58 6.54
C SER A 144 -2.32 6.05 6.18
N MET A 145 -2.53 6.42 4.92
CA MET A 145 -2.41 7.80 4.47
C MET A 145 -3.75 8.33 3.95
N PRO A 146 -4.18 9.54 4.32
CA PRO A 146 -5.32 10.18 3.67
C PRO A 146 -5.05 10.37 2.17
N ILE A 147 -5.94 9.80 1.36
CA ILE A 147 -5.97 9.78 -0.11
C ILE A 147 -6.20 11.18 -0.69
N GLN A 148 -5.46 11.55 -1.75
CA GLN A 148 -5.91 12.47 -2.81
C GLN A 148 -6.57 11.75 -4.01
N ASP A 149 -6.18 10.50 -4.32
CA ASP A 149 -6.99 9.45 -4.98
C ASP A 149 -6.68 8.05 -4.39
N ALA A 150 -7.62 7.10 -4.43
CA ALA A 150 -7.45 5.79 -3.79
C ALA A 150 -6.42 4.90 -4.47
N GLY A 151 -5.37 4.54 -3.74
CA GLY A 151 -4.30 3.63 -4.18
C GLY A 151 -3.52 3.05 -2.98
N GLY A 152 -2.70 2.03 -3.22
CA GLY A 152 -1.53 1.68 -2.39
C GLY A 152 -0.28 2.25 -3.07
N ASP A 153 0.84 2.39 -2.36
CA ASP A 153 2.15 2.68 -2.98
C ASP A 153 3.23 1.94 -2.19
N PHE A 154 3.87 0.96 -2.83
CA PHE A 154 5.09 0.37 -2.34
C PHE A 154 6.29 1.22 -2.74
N ASN A 155 6.77 2.06 -1.82
CA ASN A 155 8.06 2.70 -1.99
C ASN A 155 9.16 1.74 -1.53
N ALA A 156 9.73 1.06 -2.53
CA ALA A 156 10.77 0.06 -2.46
C ALA A 156 12.15 0.58 -1.94
N PRO A 157 12.23 1.65 -1.16
CA PRO A 157 13.30 1.66 -0.17
C PRO A 157 12.72 2.02 1.22
N GLY A 158 13.04 1.23 2.26
CA GLY A 158 12.74 1.55 3.67
C GLY A 158 11.79 0.63 4.44
N ASP A 159 11.44 -0.55 3.89
CA ASP A 159 10.49 -1.49 4.46
C ASP A 159 9.15 -0.82 4.83
N VAL A 160 8.50 -0.12 3.89
CA VAL A 160 7.24 0.60 4.15
C VAL A 160 6.16 0.19 3.16
N ILE A 161 4.99 -0.17 3.68
CA ILE A 161 3.75 -0.32 2.93
C ILE A 161 2.86 0.88 3.27
N ARG A 162 2.43 1.62 2.25
CA ARG A 162 1.47 2.72 2.40
C ARG A 162 0.13 2.29 1.85
N VAL A 163 -0.87 2.32 2.71
CA VAL A 163 -2.27 2.05 2.35
C VAL A 163 -2.99 3.38 2.37
N TYR A 164 -3.45 3.87 1.22
CA TYR A 164 -4.16 5.14 1.22
C TYR A 164 -5.66 4.88 1.49
N SER A 165 -6.30 5.67 2.39
CA SER A 165 -7.75 5.68 2.63
C SER A 165 -8.32 7.12 2.63
N ASN A 166 -9.61 7.33 2.36
CA ASN A 166 -10.19 8.68 2.12
C ASN A 166 -10.05 9.66 3.31
N ASP A 167 -9.81 9.16 4.51
CA ASP A 167 -9.72 9.90 5.76
C ASP A 167 -8.51 9.48 6.63
N GLY A 168 -7.66 8.57 6.13
CA GLY A 168 -6.59 7.96 6.91
C GLY A 168 -7.08 6.95 7.96
N VAL A 169 -8.37 6.58 7.93
CA VAL A 169 -8.95 5.52 8.77
C VAL A 169 -8.96 4.21 7.99
N VAL A 170 -8.59 3.12 8.65
CA VAL A 170 -8.63 1.77 8.08
C VAL A 170 -10.04 1.21 8.24
N TYR A 171 -10.83 1.25 7.16
CA TYR A 171 -12.07 0.50 7.13
C TYR A 171 -11.77 -0.96 6.78
N ASN A 172 -12.37 -1.90 7.51
CA ASN A 172 -12.37 -3.32 7.16
C ASN A 172 -13.24 -3.55 5.93
N THR A 173 -12.74 -3.15 4.76
CA THR A 173 -13.37 -3.35 3.46
C THR A 173 -12.57 -4.35 2.65
N ASP A 174 -13.27 -5.03 1.75
CA ASP A 174 -12.65 -5.95 0.80
C ASP A 174 -11.59 -5.25 -0.07
N ALA A 175 -11.81 -3.99 -0.44
CA ALA A 175 -10.84 -3.18 -1.19
C ALA A 175 -9.55 -2.92 -0.41
N THR A 176 -9.67 -2.51 0.87
CA THR A 176 -8.50 -2.30 1.74
C THR A 176 -7.70 -3.57 1.92
N ARG A 177 -8.38 -4.71 2.15
CA ARG A 177 -7.73 -6.02 2.29
C ARG A 177 -6.96 -6.42 1.03
N THR A 178 -7.57 -6.31 -0.16
CA THR A 178 -6.91 -6.68 -1.41
C THR A 178 -5.70 -5.81 -1.67
N THR A 179 -5.78 -4.50 -1.41
CA THR A 179 -4.63 -3.60 -1.56
C THR A 179 -3.53 -3.98 -0.58
N VAL A 180 -3.82 -4.21 0.71
CA VAL A 180 -2.79 -4.60 1.68
C VAL A 180 -2.05 -5.86 1.24
N TYR A 181 -2.75 -6.91 0.84
CA TYR A 181 -2.09 -8.15 0.42
C TYR A 181 -1.35 -8.01 -0.91
N HIS A 182 -1.83 -7.18 -1.83
CA HIS A 182 -1.10 -6.82 -3.04
C HIS A 182 0.26 -6.18 -2.68
N GLU A 183 0.25 -5.13 -1.86
CA GLU A 183 1.49 -4.46 -1.42
C GLU A 183 2.40 -5.36 -0.56
N MET A 184 1.82 -6.24 0.27
CA MET A 184 2.59 -7.24 1.01
C MET A 184 3.23 -8.28 0.10
N THR A 185 2.66 -8.53 -1.08
CA THR A 185 3.27 -9.39 -2.07
C THR A 185 4.53 -8.74 -2.65
N HIS A 186 4.48 -7.43 -2.90
CA HIS A 186 5.68 -6.66 -3.24
C HIS A 186 6.76 -6.68 -2.16
N PHE A 187 6.35 -6.78 -0.89
CA PHE A 187 7.30 -6.90 0.20
C PHE A 187 8.11 -8.22 0.16
N LEU A 188 7.53 -9.29 -0.39
CA LEU A 188 8.21 -10.57 -0.61
C LEU A 188 8.97 -10.61 -1.94
N ASP A 189 8.40 -10.06 -3.03
CA ASP A 189 8.99 -10.11 -4.37
C ASP A 189 10.20 -9.17 -4.56
N ALA A 190 10.17 -7.96 -4.01
CA ALA A 190 11.04 -6.87 -4.49
C ALA A 190 12.47 -6.92 -3.92
N PHE A 191 12.73 -7.77 -2.92
CA PHE A 191 14.02 -7.80 -2.23
C PHE A 191 14.28 -9.15 -1.56
N ASN A 192 14.44 -10.22 -2.34
CA ASN A 192 14.83 -11.48 -1.71
C ASN A 192 16.28 -11.43 -1.16
N ASP A 193 17.15 -10.57 -1.72
CA ASP A 193 18.61 -10.58 -1.42
C ASP A 193 19.21 -9.23 -0.94
N GLY A 194 18.38 -8.20 -0.70
CA GLY A 194 18.83 -6.92 -0.10
C GLY A 194 19.41 -5.83 -1.00
N ASP A 195 19.40 -6.03 -2.32
CA ASP A 195 19.67 -5.01 -3.33
C ASP A 195 18.42 -4.73 -4.18
N GLU A 196 18.31 -3.54 -4.76
CA GLU A 196 17.29 -3.25 -5.78
C GLU A 196 17.48 -4.15 -7.02
N CYS A 197 16.37 -4.53 -7.67
CA CYS A 197 16.42 -5.24 -8.96
C CYS A 197 17.29 -4.42 -9.94
N PRO A 198 18.37 -4.99 -10.49
CA PRO A 198 19.25 -4.25 -11.37
C PRO A 198 18.52 -3.88 -12.66
N ASP A 199 18.61 -2.61 -13.04
CA ASP A 199 18.01 -2.11 -14.27
C ASP A 199 18.61 -2.83 -15.50
N VAL A 200 17.73 -3.31 -16.38
CA VAL A 200 18.12 -3.94 -17.66
C VAL A 200 18.01 -2.91 -18.77
N PHE A 201 19.11 -2.69 -19.48
CA PHE A 201 19.19 -1.75 -20.60
C PHE A 201 19.37 -2.49 -21.91
N TYR A 202 18.86 -1.89 -22.98
CA TYR A 202 19.14 -2.28 -24.35
C TYR A 202 19.99 -1.21 -25.05
N THR A 203 21.27 -1.49 -25.26
CA THR A 203 22.19 -0.64 -26.02
C THR A 203 23.28 -1.48 -26.68
N GLY A 204 23.82 -1.00 -27.80
CA GLY A 204 24.84 -1.75 -28.56
C GLY A 204 24.33 -3.09 -29.11
N ASP A 205 23.04 -3.17 -29.44
CA ASP A 205 22.35 -4.38 -29.93
C ASP A 205 22.41 -5.58 -28.97
N ARG A 206 22.35 -5.30 -27.65
CA ARG A 206 22.21 -6.33 -26.62
C ARG A 206 21.47 -5.82 -25.37
N PHE A 207 20.81 -6.73 -24.68
CA PHE A 207 20.34 -6.53 -23.31
C PHE A 207 21.46 -6.82 -22.31
N ALA A 208 21.65 -5.95 -21.31
CA ALA A 208 22.54 -6.21 -20.17
C ALA A 208 22.19 -5.30 -18.98
N TYR A 209 22.85 -5.51 -17.84
CA TYR A 209 22.73 -4.63 -16.68
C TYR A 209 23.60 -3.38 -16.84
N GLU A 210 23.28 -2.30 -16.11
CA GLU A 210 24.05 -1.04 -16.17
C GLU A 210 25.56 -1.27 -15.97
N ALA A 211 25.91 -2.10 -14.99
CA ALA A 211 27.29 -2.43 -14.63
C ALA A 211 28.08 -3.12 -15.76
N ASP A 212 27.39 -3.68 -16.74
CA ASP A 212 27.99 -4.38 -17.89
C ASP A 212 28.21 -3.48 -19.10
N PHE A 213 27.84 -2.20 -19.04
CA PHE A 213 28.07 -1.22 -20.11
C PHE A 213 29.26 -0.32 -19.82
N THR A 214 29.97 0.04 -20.89
CA THR A 214 30.94 1.12 -20.86
C THR A 214 30.23 2.47 -20.78
N THR A 215 30.92 3.50 -20.26
CA THR A 215 30.39 4.87 -20.20
C THR A 215 29.94 5.38 -21.57
N GLU A 216 30.65 5.03 -22.65
CA GLU A 216 30.29 5.43 -24.02
C GLU A 216 29.01 4.73 -24.53
N GLU A 217 28.77 3.47 -24.15
CA GLU A 217 27.54 2.75 -24.48
C GLU A 217 26.32 3.28 -23.72
N LEU A 218 26.52 3.67 -22.46
CA LEU A 218 25.49 4.33 -21.64
C LEU A 218 25.17 5.72 -22.19
N GLU A 219 26.19 6.53 -22.50
CA GLU A 219 26.01 7.87 -23.12
C GLU A 219 25.22 7.82 -24.42
N ARG A 220 25.48 6.83 -25.29
CA ARG A 220 24.67 6.60 -26.51
C ARG A 220 23.26 6.13 -26.21
N SER A 221 23.06 5.37 -25.13
CA SER A 221 21.72 4.90 -24.74
C SER A 221 20.80 6.04 -24.30
N TYR A 222 21.33 7.06 -23.61
CA TYR A 222 20.56 8.22 -23.15
C TYR A 222 20.00 9.11 -24.28
N GLU A 223 20.47 8.93 -25.52
CA GLU A 223 19.96 9.63 -26.72
C GLU A 223 18.75 8.92 -27.37
N ILE A 224 18.48 7.66 -27.01
CA ILE A 224 17.41 6.82 -27.59
C ILE A 224 16.34 6.61 -26.52
N THR A 225 15.10 7.00 -26.80
CA THR A 225 13.97 6.95 -25.87
C THR A 225 13.69 5.54 -25.31
N SER A 226 13.39 5.49 -24.00
CA SER A 226 13.17 4.36 -23.07
C SER A 226 14.36 3.40 -22.86
N THR A 227 15.24 3.77 -21.92
CA THR A 227 16.48 3.04 -21.60
C THR A 227 16.33 1.89 -20.59
N ASN A 228 15.20 1.75 -19.90
CA ASN A 228 14.99 0.69 -18.90
C ASN A 228 13.87 -0.26 -19.35
N TYR A 229 14.20 -1.55 -19.48
CA TYR A 229 13.26 -2.62 -19.81
C TYR A 229 12.87 -3.40 -18.55
N TYR A 230 12.23 -2.67 -17.63
CA TYR A 230 11.60 -3.26 -16.46
C TYR A 230 10.27 -3.91 -16.84
N THR A 231 9.99 -5.09 -16.30
CA THR A 231 8.79 -5.87 -16.62
C THR A 231 7.67 -5.59 -15.61
N ASN A 232 7.14 -4.36 -15.63
CA ASN A 232 6.08 -3.92 -14.70
C ASN A 232 4.87 -4.86 -14.68
N PHE A 233 4.48 -5.39 -15.83
CA PHE A 233 3.38 -6.34 -15.94
C PHE A 233 3.63 -7.65 -15.18
N ILE A 234 4.89 -8.07 -14.98
CA ILE A 234 5.25 -9.23 -14.15
C ILE A 234 5.12 -8.86 -12.67
N THR A 235 5.65 -7.70 -12.29
CA THR A 235 5.61 -7.21 -10.89
C THR A 235 4.17 -7.00 -10.42
N GLU A 236 3.42 -6.12 -11.08
CA GLU A 236 2.06 -5.76 -10.69
C GLU A 236 1.06 -6.91 -10.90
N GLY A 237 1.14 -7.57 -12.08
CA GLY A 237 0.29 -8.71 -12.40
C GLY A 237 0.58 -9.92 -11.52
N GLY A 238 1.84 -10.12 -11.12
CA GLY A 238 2.24 -11.20 -10.23
C GLY A 238 1.75 -10.98 -8.80
N ALA A 239 1.92 -9.76 -8.27
CA ALA A 239 1.42 -9.42 -6.94
C ALA A 239 -0.09 -9.64 -6.83
N GLU A 240 -0.84 -9.20 -7.85
CA GLU A 240 -2.28 -9.45 -7.93
C GLU A 240 -2.60 -10.94 -8.05
N LEU A 241 -1.88 -11.69 -8.89
CA LEU A 241 -2.08 -13.13 -9.09
C LEU A 241 -1.88 -13.92 -7.79
N TYR A 242 -0.76 -13.73 -7.10
CA TYR A 242 -0.48 -14.44 -5.85
C TYR A 242 -1.44 -14.01 -4.74
N MET A 243 -1.70 -12.71 -4.55
CA MET A 243 -2.74 -12.27 -3.63
C MET A 243 -4.09 -12.93 -3.94
N SER A 244 -4.45 -13.06 -5.21
CA SER A 244 -5.68 -13.73 -5.64
C SER A 244 -5.70 -15.23 -5.32
N LYS A 245 -4.61 -15.95 -5.60
CA LYS A 245 -4.53 -17.41 -5.34
C LYS A 245 -4.76 -17.77 -3.87
N TYR A 246 -4.36 -16.90 -2.94
CA TYR A 246 -4.48 -17.17 -1.50
C TYR A 246 -5.70 -16.47 -0.88
N PHE A 247 -5.93 -15.20 -1.22
CA PHE A 247 -6.87 -14.33 -0.48
C PHE A 247 -7.99 -13.78 -1.37
N GLY A 248 -7.68 -13.26 -2.55
CA GLY A 248 -8.64 -12.53 -3.39
C GLY A 248 -9.59 -13.40 -4.22
N ARG A 249 -9.17 -14.64 -4.52
CA ARG A 249 -9.80 -15.71 -5.32
C ARG A 249 -10.20 -15.35 -6.76
N SER A 250 -9.97 -14.11 -7.20
CA SER A 250 -9.88 -13.69 -8.61
C SER A 250 -9.19 -12.33 -8.71
N PRO A 251 -8.38 -12.06 -9.76
CA PRO A 251 -7.76 -10.75 -9.98
C PRO A 251 -8.80 -9.66 -10.24
N ARG A 252 -8.54 -8.44 -9.78
CA ARG A 252 -9.37 -7.25 -10.05
C ARG A 252 -8.57 -6.13 -10.72
N ALA A 253 -7.39 -5.84 -10.20
CA ALA A 253 -6.40 -5.01 -10.88
C ALA A 253 -5.59 -5.88 -11.85
N TYR A 254 -4.86 -5.27 -12.78
CA TYR A 254 -3.86 -5.95 -13.63
C TYR A 254 -4.34 -7.31 -14.18
N TYR A 255 -5.60 -7.36 -14.63
CA TYR A 255 -6.30 -8.61 -14.85
C TYR A 255 -5.70 -9.37 -16.04
N ALA A 256 -5.40 -8.66 -17.14
CA ALA A 256 -4.83 -9.25 -18.34
C ALA A 256 -3.43 -9.79 -18.05
N GLU A 257 -2.63 -9.04 -17.29
CA GLU A 257 -1.29 -9.42 -16.84
C GLU A 257 -1.34 -10.67 -15.94
N SER A 258 -2.25 -10.70 -14.96
CA SER A 258 -2.47 -11.86 -14.08
C SER A 258 -2.83 -13.12 -14.89
N CYS A 259 -3.69 -12.97 -15.91
CA CYS A 259 -4.06 -14.07 -16.81
C CYS A 259 -2.90 -14.49 -17.72
N PHE A 260 -2.09 -13.53 -18.20
CA PHE A 260 -0.89 -13.82 -18.97
C PHE A 260 0.12 -14.64 -18.15
N LEU A 261 0.36 -14.27 -16.89
CA LEU A 261 1.23 -15.01 -15.97
C LEU A 261 0.68 -16.40 -15.66
N THR A 262 -0.65 -16.55 -15.51
CA THR A 262 -1.29 -17.87 -15.42
C THR A 262 -1.04 -18.70 -16.68
N GLY A 263 -1.02 -18.07 -17.86
CA GLY A 263 -0.61 -18.70 -19.10
C GLY A 263 0.83 -19.19 -19.10
N LEU A 264 1.76 -18.37 -18.59
CA LEU A 264 3.16 -18.78 -18.43
C LEU A 264 3.29 -19.97 -17.48
N GLU A 265 2.56 -19.95 -16.37
CA GLU A 265 2.51 -21.08 -15.43
C GLU A 265 1.97 -22.35 -16.08
N TRP A 266 0.94 -22.24 -16.94
CA TRP A 266 0.44 -23.39 -17.67
C TRP A 266 1.47 -23.98 -18.62
N ILE A 267 2.26 -23.12 -19.28
CA ILE A 267 3.24 -23.53 -20.28
C ILE A 267 4.49 -24.13 -19.63
N TYR A 268 5.03 -23.45 -18.61
CA TYR A 268 6.34 -23.73 -18.02
C TYR A 268 6.30 -24.40 -16.64
N GLY A 269 5.15 -24.38 -15.96
CA GLY A 269 4.94 -24.94 -14.62
C GLY A 269 5.00 -23.90 -13.49
N SER A 270 4.45 -24.24 -12.33
CA SER A 270 4.42 -23.38 -11.13
C SER A 270 5.83 -22.98 -10.65
N GLU A 271 6.79 -23.91 -10.65
CA GLU A 271 8.19 -23.63 -10.25
C GLU A 271 8.84 -22.55 -11.14
N ALA A 272 8.57 -22.59 -12.45
CA ALA A 272 9.11 -21.60 -13.38
C ALA A 272 8.47 -20.20 -13.17
N LEU A 273 7.18 -20.14 -12.84
CA LEU A 273 6.53 -18.87 -12.52
C LEU A 273 7.07 -18.29 -11.20
N ASP A 274 7.26 -19.13 -10.17
CA ASP A 274 7.86 -18.71 -8.89
C ASP A 274 9.25 -18.10 -9.12
N HIS A 275 10.09 -18.76 -9.91
CA HIS A 275 11.43 -18.24 -10.27
C HIS A 275 11.39 -16.94 -11.08
N LEU A 276 10.39 -16.79 -11.96
CA LEU A 276 10.22 -15.59 -12.75
C LEU A 276 9.79 -14.40 -11.88
N PHE A 277 8.87 -14.63 -10.93
CA PHE A 277 8.27 -13.57 -10.12
C PHE A 277 9.06 -13.24 -8.85
N PHE A 278 9.39 -14.24 -8.02
CA PHE A 278 10.14 -14.06 -6.77
C PHE A 278 11.67 -14.03 -6.98
N GLY A 279 12.13 -14.19 -8.22
CA GLY A 279 13.54 -14.12 -8.58
C GLY A 279 14.02 -12.69 -8.82
N ARG A 280 15.31 -12.44 -8.56
CA ARG A 280 15.96 -11.12 -8.72
C ARG A 280 15.92 -10.57 -10.15
N ASP A 281 15.95 -11.45 -11.14
CA ASP A 281 16.22 -11.09 -12.55
C ASP A 281 14.99 -11.29 -13.45
N SER A 282 13.78 -10.99 -12.96
CA SER A 282 12.50 -11.23 -13.67
C SER A 282 12.52 -10.76 -15.13
N SER A 283 12.99 -9.52 -15.37
CA SER A 283 13.13 -8.96 -16.72
C SER A 283 14.06 -9.78 -17.62
N MET A 284 15.26 -10.14 -17.13
CA MET A 284 16.23 -10.88 -17.94
C MET A 284 15.76 -12.32 -18.19
N GLN A 285 15.11 -12.94 -17.21
CA GLN A 285 14.49 -14.25 -17.37
C GLN A 285 13.40 -14.22 -18.45
N PHE A 286 12.52 -13.22 -18.42
CA PHE A 286 11.49 -13.07 -19.46
C PHE A 286 12.08 -12.81 -20.84
N ILE A 287 13.11 -11.95 -20.94
CA ILE A 287 13.87 -11.73 -22.18
C ILE A 287 14.43 -13.05 -22.72
N GLN A 288 14.97 -13.90 -21.85
CA GLN A 288 15.51 -15.20 -22.25
C GLN A 288 14.42 -16.14 -22.78
N LEU A 289 13.24 -16.17 -22.15
CA LEU A 289 12.09 -16.95 -22.67
C LEU A 289 11.72 -16.53 -24.10
N LEU A 290 11.70 -15.23 -24.38
CA LEU A 290 11.41 -14.71 -25.72
C LEU A 290 12.53 -15.04 -26.73
N LYS A 291 13.80 -14.93 -26.32
CA LYS A 291 14.96 -15.31 -27.15
C LYS A 291 14.92 -16.77 -27.53
N ASP A 292 14.60 -17.64 -26.58
CA ASP A 292 14.50 -19.08 -26.81
C ASP A 292 13.36 -19.41 -27.80
N ALA A 293 12.25 -18.66 -27.70
CA ALA A 293 11.14 -18.71 -28.66
C ALA A 293 11.46 -18.09 -30.04
N GLY A 294 12.65 -17.50 -30.22
CA GLY A 294 13.14 -17.01 -31.50
C GLY A 294 12.87 -15.53 -31.78
N TYR A 295 12.49 -14.75 -30.76
CA TYR A 295 12.31 -13.31 -30.90
C TYR A 295 13.68 -12.63 -31.08
N SER A 296 13.74 -11.66 -31.99
CA SER A 296 14.88 -10.74 -32.09
C SER A 296 14.85 -9.70 -30.97
N ASP A 297 16.00 -9.13 -30.60
CA ASP A 297 16.07 -8.12 -29.55
C ASP A 297 15.16 -6.90 -29.81
N GLN A 298 14.99 -6.51 -31.09
CA GLN A 298 14.07 -5.44 -31.49
C GLN A 298 12.60 -5.81 -31.25
N GLU A 299 12.22 -7.06 -31.48
CA GLU A 299 10.87 -7.54 -31.19
C GLU A 299 10.62 -7.62 -29.69
N ILE A 300 11.61 -8.06 -28.91
CA ILE A 300 11.55 -8.10 -27.44
C ILE A 300 11.32 -6.70 -26.88
N CYS A 301 12.04 -5.69 -27.39
CA CYS A 301 11.82 -4.30 -26.99
C CYS A 301 10.36 -3.88 -27.22
N LYS A 302 9.78 -4.22 -28.38
CA LYS A 302 8.36 -3.91 -28.69
C LYS A 302 7.37 -4.65 -27.79
N VAL A 303 7.64 -5.91 -27.45
CA VAL A 303 6.80 -6.69 -26.53
C VAL A 303 6.76 -6.02 -25.16
N ILE A 304 7.92 -5.76 -24.56
CA ILE A 304 8.00 -5.17 -23.22
C ILE A 304 7.38 -3.77 -23.20
N THR A 305 7.64 -2.94 -24.22
CA THR A 305 7.01 -1.61 -24.31
C THR A 305 5.49 -1.69 -24.45
N SER A 306 4.96 -2.64 -25.23
CA SER A 306 3.51 -2.82 -25.38
C SER A 306 2.86 -3.25 -24.07
N PHE A 307 3.45 -4.22 -23.37
CA PHE A 307 2.91 -4.72 -22.11
C PHE A 307 2.96 -3.65 -21.01
N ASN A 308 4.07 -2.93 -20.89
CA ASN A 308 4.19 -1.83 -19.92
C ASN A 308 3.24 -0.66 -20.22
N TYR A 309 2.97 -0.39 -21.50
CA TYR A 309 1.98 0.62 -21.89
C TYR A 309 0.58 0.22 -21.43
N ASP A 310 0.21 -1.06 -21.56
CA ASP A 310 -1.09 -1.58 -21.12
C ASP A 310 -1.24 -1.49 -19.58
N THR A 311 -0.17 -1.80 -18.85
CA THR A 311 -0.16 -1.72 -17.37
C THR A 311 -0.27 -0.28 -16.84
N TYR A 312 0.42 0.69 -17.45
CA TYR A 312 0.56 2.03 -16.86
C TYR A 312 -0.04 3.21 -17.65
N ALA A 313 -0.50 3.03 -18.90
CA ALA A 313 -1.13 4.05 -19.77
C ALA A 313 -0.45 5.46 -19.86
N ARG A 314 0.77 5.60 -19.32
CA ARG A 314 1.54 6.85 -19.15
C ARG A 314 2.80 6.90 -20.01
N ILE A 315 3.10 5.82 -20.74
CA ILE A 315 4.21 5.74 -21.70
C ILE A 315 3.67 6.20 -23.06
N ASP A 316 4.52 6.71 -23.96
CA ASP A 316 4.11 6.98 -25.33
C ASP A 316 3.57 5.68 -25.98
N GLN A 317 2.43 5.78 -26.66
CA GLN A 317 1.83 4.63 -27.34
C GLN A 317 2.83 4.07 -28.36
N PRO A 318 3.14 2.76 -28.34
CA PRO A 318 4.08 2.19 -29.28
C PRO A 318 3.53 2.26 -30.71
N ASP A 319 4.42 2.52 -31.69
CA ASP A 319 4.06 2.57 -33.11
C ASP A 319 3.44 1.24 -33.62
N GLU A 320 3.86 0.12 -33.02
CA GLU A 320 3.31 -1.23 -33.24
C GLU A 320 3.01 -1.87 -31.88
N PHE A 321 1.73 -2.11 -31.60
CA PHE A 321 1.29 -2.76 -30.37
C PHE A 321 1.24 -4.28 -30.55
N ILE A 322 1.89 -5.01 -29.65
CA ILE A 322 1.89 -6.48 -29.62
C ILE A 322 1.02 -6.94 -28.44
N CYS A 323 0.05 -7.82 -28.71
CA CYS A 323 -0.89 -8.29 -27.70
C CYS A 323 -0.31 -9.44 -26.86
N PHE A 324 -0.73 -9.55 -25.59
CA PHE A 324 -0.33 -10.64 -24.68
C PHE A 324 -0.61 -12.01 -25.28
N GLU A 325 -1.75 -12.18 -25.94
CA GLU A 325 -2.21 -13.44 -26.53
C GLU A 325 -1.27 -13.94 -27.63
N GLU A 326 -0.71 -13.04 -28.46
CA GLU A 326 0.19 -13.42 -29.55
C GLU A 326 1.52 -13.97 -29.02
N VAL A 327 2.09 -13.29 -28.02
CA VAL A 327 3.31 -13.72 -27.35
C VAL A 327 3.09 -15.05 -26.63
N LEU A 328 1.96 -15.19 -25.93
CA LEU A 328 1.66 -16.40 -25.18
C LEU A 328 1.47 -17.62 -26.10
N VAL A 329 0.85 -17.45 -27.27
CA VAL A 329 0.75 -18.51 -28.30
C VAL A 329 2.13 -18.88 -28.83
N ASP A 330 3.02 -17.93 -29.10
CA ASP A 330 4.37 -18.22 -29.58
C ASP A 330 5.17 -19.02 -28.55
N LEU A 331 5.09 -18.64 -27.27
CA LEU A 331 5.73 -19.38 -26.16
C LEU A 331 5.14 -20.78 -26.01
N TYR A 332 3.82 -20.92 -26.12
CA TYR A 332 3.17 -22.24 -26.10
C TYR A 332 3.67 -23.11 -27.25
N GLU A 333 3.71 -22.59 -28.48
CA GLU A 333 4.15 -23.36 -29.65
C GLU A 333 5.62 -23.79 -29.54
N HIS A 334 6.45 -22.96 -28.92
CA HIS A 334 7.86 -23.28 -28.66
C HIS A 334 8.00 -24.46 -27.69
N VAL A 335 7.23 -24.48 -26.60
CA VAL A 335 7.39 -25.46 -25.51
C VAL A 335 6.54 -26.73 -25.72
N LYS A 336 5.26 -26.55 -26.07
CA LYS A 336 4.24 -27.62 -26.15
C LYS A 336 3.83 -27.99 -27.58
N GLY A 337 4.29 -27.24 -28.58
CA GLY A 337 4.00 -27.49 -30.00
C GLY A 337 2.72 -26.81 -30.50
N LYS A 338 2.38 -27.04 -31.77
CA LYS A 338 1.41 -26.23 -32.53
C LYS A 338 -0.08 -26.46 -32.23
N ASN A 339 -0.41 -27.39 -31.35
CA ASN A 339 -1.80 -27.83 -31.12
C ASN A 339 -2.49 -27.05 -30.00
N TRP A 340 -2.15 -25.79 -29.79
CA TRP A 340 -2.69 -24.96 -28.71
C TRP A 340 -4.22 -24.79 -28.77
N LYS A 341 -4.82 -24.86 -29.97
CA LYS A 341 -6.29 -24.81 -30.16
C LYS A 341 -7.03 -26.03 -29.61
N GLU A 342 -6.33 -27.13 -29.39
CA GLU A 342 -6.90 -28.36 -28.81
C GLU A 342 -6.80 -28.35 -27.28
N ASP A 343 -5.93 -27.51 -26.71
CA ASP A 343 -5.79 -27.32 -25.27
C ASP A 343 -6.87 -26.35 -24.77
N LYS A 344 -7.94 -26.92 -24.21
CA LYS A 344 -9.09 -26.18 -23.71
C LYS A 344 -8.76 -25.27 -22.54
N VAL A 345 -7.81 -25.65 -21.68
CA VAL A 345 -7.37 -24.82 -20.54
C VAL A 345 -6.66 -23.59 -21.09
N PHE A 346 -5.70 -23.80 -22.00
CA PHE A 346 -4.95 -22.70 -22.62
C PHE A 346 -5.87 -21.76 -23.42
N CYS A 347 -6.79 -22.30 -24.22
CA CYS A 347 -7.77 -21.49 -24.93
C CYS A 347 -8.64 -20.64 -23.98
N ARG A 348 -8.98 -21.17 -22.80
CA ARG A 348 -9.76 -20.42 -21.81
C ARG A 348 -8.93 -19.29 -21.17
N ILE A 349 -7.63 -19.50 -20.94
CA ILE A 349 -6.71 -18.44 -20.49
C ILE A 349 -6.64 -17.31 -21.52
N LEU A 350 -6.48 -17.63 -22.82
CA LEU A 350 -6.48 -16.62 -23.90
C LEU A 350 -7.77 -15.78 -23.93
N GLN A 351 -8.93 -16.44 -23.74
CA GLN A 351 -10.22 -15.74 -23.67
C GLN A 351 -10.36 -14.81 -22.46
N GLN A 352 -9.64 -15.09 -21.36
CA GLN A 352 -9.63 -14.27 -20.16
C GLN A 352 -8.69 -13.07 -20.32
N ILE A 353 -7.58 -13.19 -21.02
CA ILE A 353 -6.74 -12.04 -21.36
C ILE A 353 -7.54 -11.02 -22.20
N HIS A 354 -8.34 -11.52 -23.15
CA HIS A 354 -9.11 -10.71 -24.11
C HIS A 354 -10.39 -10.05 -23.54
N ILE A 355 -10.33 -9.48 -22.34
CA ILE A 355 -11.47 -8.79 -21.75
C ILE A 355 -11.59 -7.38 -22.33
N GLY A 356 -12.64 -7.16 -23.13
CA GLY A 356 -13.04 -5.86 -23.71
C GLY A 356 -13.50 -4.79 -22.70
N TYR A 357 -12.83 -4.67 -21.55
CA TYR A 357 -12.91 -3.52 -20.64
C TYR A 357 -11.75 -2.53 -20.84
N SER A 358 -10.70 -2.87 -21.61
CA SER A 358 -9.75 -1.89 -22.15
C SER A 358 -10.36 -1.18 -23.36
N ASN A 359 -11.41 -0.39 -23.11
CA ASN A 359 -12.07 0.50 -24.09
C ASN A 359 -11.14 1.53 -24.76
N MET A 360 -9.83 1.49 -24.51
CA MET A 360 -8.90 2.39 -25.18
C MET A 360 -8.39 1.81 -26.50
N TYR A 361 -7.96 0.55 -26.60
CA TYR A 361 -7.42 0.01 -27.85
C TYR A 361 -7.49 -1.53 -27.88
N ASP A 362 -8.40 -2.13 -28.64
CA ASP A 362 -8.32 -3.53 -29.08
C ASP A 362 -7.60 -3.55 -30.46
N PRO A 363 -6.26 -3.49 -30.54
CA PRO A 363 -5.58 -3.58 -31.82
C PRO A 363 -5.82 -4.98 -32.41
N PRO A 364 -5.96 -5.10 -33.74
CA PRO A 364 -6.06 -6.40 -34.38
C PRO A 364 -4.78 -7.21 -34.15
N PHE A 365 -4.91 -8.51 -33.89
CA PHE A 365 -3.76 -9.43 -33.85
C PHE A 365 -2.98 -9.35 -35.15
N GLN A 366 -1.72 -8.92 -35.07
CA GLN A 366 -0.92 -8.59 -36.25
C GLN A 366 -0.23 -9.83 -36.83
N LYS A 367 0.33 -10.68 -35.96
CA LYS A 367 1.07 -11.90 -36.31
C LYS A 367 0.18 -13.14 -36.30
N ARG A 368 -0.84 -13.19 -35.43
CA ARG A 368 -1.66 -14.37 -35.14
C ARG A 368 -3.17 -14.12 -35.26
N PRO A 369 -3.70 -13.71 -36.45
CA PRO A 369 -5.13 -13.42 -36.62
C PRO A 369 -6.05 -14.60 -36.27
N GLU A 370 -5.54 -15.83 -36.35
CA GLU A 370 -6.23 -17.07 -36.03
C GLU A 370 -6.59 -17.22 -34.53
N ILE A 371 -6.06 -16.38 -33.64
CA ILE A 371 -6.48 -16.30 -32.23
C ILE A 371 -7.96 -15.93 -32.13
N SER A 372 -8.44 -15.05 -33.01
CA SER A 372 -9.84 -14.60 -33.06
C SER A 372 -10.85 -15.75 -33.18
N GLU A 373 -10.44 -16.92 -33.67
CA GLU A 373 -11.30 -18.10 -33.83
C GLU A 373 -11.67 -18.76 -32.49
N VAL A 374 -10.87 -18.55 -31.43
CA VAL A 374 -11.12 -19.14 -30.12
C VAL A 374 -11.67 -18.13 -29.11
N LEU A 375 -11.74 -16.84 -29.46
CA LEU A 375 -12.21 -15.80 -28.55
C LEU A 375 -13.73 -15.83 -28.41
N MET A 376 -14.21 -15.45 -27.22
CA MET A 376 -15.63 -15.39 -26.89
C MET A 376 -16.08 -13.95 -26.67
N ALA A 377 -17.30 -13.62 -27.11
CA ALA A 377 -17.91 -12.35 -26.79
C ALA A 377 -18.12 -12.21 -25.26
N SER A 378 -18.04 -10.98 -24.74
CA SER A 378 -18.15 -10.70 -23.30
C SER A 378 -19.36 -11.36 -22.64
N ARG A 379 -20.54 -11.27 -23.27
CA ARG A 379 -21.77 -11.89 -22.77
C ARG A 379 -21.64 -13.41 -22.59
N ASP A 380 -20.97 -14.10 -23.50
CA ASP A 380 -20.87 -15.56 -23.48
C ASP A 380 -19.91 -16.02 -22.37
N ARG A 381 -18.95 -15.17 -21.96
CA ARG A 381 -18.05 -15.44 -20.83
C ARG A 381 -18.76 -15.37 -19.48
N PHE A 382 -19.59 -14.34 -19.28
CA PHE A 382 -20.43 -14.25 -18.08
C PHE A 382 -21.43 -15.40 -18.03
N GLN A 383 -22.07 -15.73 -19.15
CA GLN A 383 -22.97 -16.88 -19.24
C GLN A 383 -22.26 -18.19 -18.88
N TRP A 384 -21.03 -18.41 -19.33
CA TRP A 384 -20.27 -19.60 -18.95
C TRP A 384 -20.01 -19.67 -17.44
N SER A 385 -19.71 -18.53 -16.80
CA SER A 385 -19.52 -18.46 -15.35
C SER A 385 -20.82 -18.79 -14.61
N ASP A 386 -21.96 -18.27 -15.10
CA ASP A 386 -23.29 -18.59 -14.59
C ASP A 386 -23.64 -20.08 -14.77
N ASP A 387 -23.29 -20.67 -15.91
CA ASP A 387 -23.53 -22.08 -16.23
C ASP A 387 -22.73 -23.02 -15.31
N ILE A 388 -21.51 -22.64 -14.92
CA ILE A 388 -20.74 -23.38 -13.91
C ILE A 388 -21.39 -23.25 -12.54
N MET A 389 -21.75 -22.02 -12.14
CA MET A 389 -22.41 -21.79 -10.85
C MET A 389 -23.75 -22.53 -10.72
N ALA A 390 -24.47 -22.71 -11.83
CA ALA A 390 -25.72 -23.48 -11.87
C ALA A 390 -25.51 -24.99 -11.64
N GLN A 391 -24.29 -25.51 -11.77
CA GLN A 391 -23.96 -26.90 -11.46
C GLN A 391 -23.74 -27.13 -9.95
N LEU A 392 -23.61 -26.07 -9.15
CA LEU A 392 -23.40 -26.15 -7.71
C LEU A 392 -24.73 -26.32 -6.97
N SER A 393 -24.92 -27.49 -6.33
CA SER A 393 -26.20 -27.87 -5.71
C SER A 393 -26.59 -27.06 -4.47
N ASP A 394 -25.62 -26.37 -3.87
CA ASP A 394 -25.68 -25.62 -2.61
C ASP A 394 -25.39 -24.13 -2.81
N LYS A 395 -25.48 -23.63 -4.06
CA LYS A 395 -25.28 -22.21 -4.36
C LYS A 395 -26.25 -21.33 -3.54
N PRO A 396 -25.75 -20.30 -2.85
CA PRO A 396 -26.62 -19.36 -2.16
C PRO A 396 -27.37 -18.43 -3.13
N ASP A 397 -28.67 -18.21 -2.85
CA ASP A 397 -29.62 -17.52 -3.74
C ASP A 397 -29.35 -16.00 -3.93
N THR A 398 -28.54 -15.39 -3.06
CA THR A 398 -28.37 -13.92 -2.94
C THR A 398 -27.07 -13.36 -3.51
N TYR A 399 -26.25 -14.19 -4.16
CA TYR A 399 -24.92 -13.80 -4.63
C TYR A 399 -24.82 -13.69 -6.15
N PHE A 400 -24.24 -12.57 -6.60
CA PHE A 400 -23.65 -12.49 -7.94
C PHE A 400 -22.16 -12.83 -7.86
N ILE A 401 -21.62 -13.29 -8.98
CA ILE A 401 -20.21 -13.65 -9.10
C ILE A 401 -19.49 -12.65 -9.99
N ASP A 402 -18.20 -12.44 -9.72
CA ASP A 402 -17.31 -11.87 -10.72
C ASP A 402 -17.02 -12.93 -11.81
N GLN A 403 -16.25 -12.58 -12.84
CA GLN A 403 -15.90 -13.54 -13.89
C GLN A 403 -15.11 -14.72 -13.30
N MET A 404 -15.45 -15.96 -13.67
CA MET A 404 -14.63 -17.12 -13.29
C MET A 404 -13.29 -17.07 -14.02
N CYS A 405 -12.22 -17.15 -13.23
CA CYS A 405 -10.83 -17.10 -13.66
C CYS A 405 -10.22 -18.50 -13.66
N VAL A 406 -9.41 -18.84 -14.67
CA VAL A 406 -8.55 -20.02 -14.60
C VAL A 406 -7.38 -19.64 -13.72
N MET A 407 -7.04 -20.50 -12.77
CA MET A 407 -5.86 -20.39 -11.93
C MET A 407 -5.13 -21.72 -11.91
N ILE A 408 -3.83 -21.68 -11.60
CA ILE A 408 -3.01 -22.89 -11.48
C ILE A 408 -2.38 -22.91 -10.08
N ARG A 409 -2.42 -24.09 -9.46
CA ARG A 409 -1.75 -24.38 -8.19
C ARG A 409 -1.16 -25.77 -8.28
N ASN A 410 0.15 -25.90 -8.07
CA ASN A 410 0.88 -27.17 -8.19
C ASN A 410 0.61 -27.86 -9.55
N ASP A 411 0.75 -27.11 -10.65
CA ASP A 411 0.51 -27.53 -12.04
C ASP A 411 -0.90 -28.06 -12.36
N LYS A 412 -1.88 -27.84 -11.46
CA LYS A 412 -3.27 -28.23 -11.67
C LYS A 412 -4.15 -27.00 -11.88
N PRO A 413 -4.93 -26.95 -12.97
CA PRO A 413 -5.86 -25.87 -13.19
C PRO A 413 -7.09 -26.05 -12.30
N TYR A 414 -7.57 -24.94 -11.76
CA TYR A 414 -8.86 -24.82 -11.11
C TYR A 414 -9.51 -23.51 -11.54
N LEU A 415 -10.80 -23.37 -11.25
CA LEU A 415 -11.50 -22.12 -11.48
C LEU A 415 -11.77 -21.44 -10.14
N ALA A 416 -11.69 -20.12 -10.12
CA ALA A 416 -12.00 -19.36 -8.92
C ALA A 416 -12.69 -18.03 -9.26
N THR A 417 -13.54 -17.59 -8.34
CA THR A 417 -14.18 -16.27 -8.40
C THR A 417 -14.59 -15.78 -7.03
N ARG A 418 -14.74 -14.45 -6.92
CA ARG A 418 -15.32 -13.77 -5.75
C ARG A 418 -16.85 -13.80 -5.81
N LEU A 419 -17.47 -13.81 -4.62
CA LEU A 419 -18.91 -13.71 -4.43
C LEU A 419 -19.26 -12.33 -3.84
N GLN A 420 -20.28 -11.67 -4.37
CA GLN A 420 -20.75 -10.37 -3.88
C GLN A 420 -22.26 -10.42 -3.55
N VAL A 421 -22.67 -9.80 -2.44
CA VAL A 421 -24.06 -9.79 -1.94
C VAL A 421 -24.87 -8.71 -2.64
N THR A 422 -26.10 -9.05 -3.05
CA THR A 422 -26.97 -8.16 -3.84
C THR A 422 -27.70 -7.05 -3.04
N ASP A 423 -27.70 -7.05 -1.71
CA ASP A 423 -28.59 -6.19 -0.88
C ASP A 423 -27.91 -5.24 0.13
N GLY A 424 -26.58 -5.09 0.08
CA GLY A 424 -25.87 -3.94 0.64
C GLY A 424 -25.88 -3.75 2.16
N SER A 425 -26.17 -4.77 2.99
CA SER A 425 -26.11 -4.55 4.46
C SER A 425 -25.68 -5.74 5.35
N SER A 426 -25.24 -6.87 4.80
CA SER A 426 -24.64 -7.94 5.61
C SER A 426 -23.28 -8.35 5.07
N ASP A 427 -22.32 -8.54 5.97
CA ASP A 427 -21.08 -9.26 5.66
C ASP A 427 -21.44 -10.60 5.01
N PRO A 428 -20.82 -10.96 3.87
CA PRO A 428 -21.12 -12.22 3.22
C PRO A 428 -20.73 -13.41 4.10
N ASP A 429 -21.64 -14.37 4.29
CA ASP A 429 -21.31 -15.69 4.87
C ASP A 429 -20.29 -16.46 4.02
N MET A 430 -20.08 -16.09 2.75
CA MET A 430 -19.10 -16.66 1.81
C MET A 430 -18.57 -15.57 0.88
N SER A 431 -17.25 -15.40 0.79
CA SER A 431 -16.61 -14.35 -0.01
C SER A 431 -16.08 -14.83 -1.37
N ALA A 432 -15.88 -16.14 -1.54
CA ALA A 432 -15.33 -16.69 -2.78
C ALA A 432 -15.65 -18.18 -2.96
N VAL A 433 -15.44 -18.69 -4.18
CA VAL A 433 -15.55 -20.11 -4.51
C VAL A 433 -14.37 -20.56 -5.35
N GLU A 434 -13.81 -21.72 -5.02
CA GLU A 434 -12.92 -22.48 -5.91
C GLU A 434 -13.67 -23.71 -6.44
N VAL A 435 -13.42 -24.03 -7.71
CA VAL A 435 -14.10 -25.10 -8.44
C VAL A 435 -13.05 -25.95 -9.15
N GLU A 436 -13.00 -27.24 -8.80
CA GLU A 436 -12.31 -28.24 -9.58
C GLU A 436 -13.17 -28.57 -10.81
N TYR A 437 -12.63 -28.32 -12.00
CA TYR A 437 -13.39 -28.35 -13.24
C TYR A 437 -12.74 -29.25 -14.30
N ASP A 438 -13.54 -30.14 -14.87
CA ASP A 438 -13.15 -30.92 -16.04
C ASP A 438 -13.44 -30.08 -17.30
N PHE A 439 -12.39 -29.51 -17.90
CA PHE A 439 -12.49 -28.70 -19.11
C PHE A 439 -12.89 -29.52 -20.34
N ASP A 440 -12.62 -30.82 -20.36
CA ASP A 440 -12.96 -31.68 -21.49
C ASP A 440 -14.45 -32.02 -21.50
N GLN A 441 -15.00 -32.36 -20.33
CA GLN A 441 -16.42 -32.70 -20.14
C GLN A 441 -17.31 -31.50 -19.80
N GLU A 442 -16.71 -30.34 -19.56
CA GLU A 442 -17.38 -29.11 -19.12
C GLU A 442 -18.21 -29.29 -17.85
N LYS A 443 -17.62 -29.96 -16.86
CA LYS A 443 -18.33 -30.40 -15.66
C LYS A 443 -17.58 -30.02 -14.38
N VAL A 444 -18.34 -29.55 -13.39
CA VAL A 444 -17.85 -29.39 -12.01
C VAL A 444 -17.60 -30.77 -11.39
N LEU A 445 -16.37 -30.98 -10.90
CA LEU A 445 -15.97 -32.18 -10.18
C LEU A 445 -16.16 -32.01 -8.68
N SER A 446 -15.70 -30.88 -8.14
CA SER A 446 -15.85 -30.50 -6.74
C SER A 446 -15.76 -28.96 -6.59
N HIS A 447 -16.19 -28.43 -5.45
CA HIS A 447 -16.06 -27.01 -5.13
C HIS A 447 -15.85 -26.80 -3.63
N LYS A 448 -15.25 -25.66 -3.29
CA LYS A 448 -15.06 -25.20 -1.91
C LYS A 448 -15.41 -23.71 -1.82
N TYR A 449 -16.33 -23.38 -0.92
CA TYR A 449 -16.61 -22.00 -0.55
C TYR A 449 -15.62 -21.52 0.51
N PHE A 450 -15.24 -20.26 0.40
CA PHE A 450 -14.32 -19.61 1.34
C PHE A 450 -15.03 -18.47 2.04
N ILE A 451 -14.78 -18.39 3.35
CA ILE A 451 -15.13 -17.24 4.17
C ILE A 451 -13.81 -16.55 4.48
N ASN A 452 -13.49 -15.51 3.73
CA ASN A 452 -12.33 -14.70 4.04
C ASN A 452 -12.71 -13.77 5.17
N SER A 453 -12.51 -14.23 6.39
CA SER A 453 -12.64 -13.42 7.59
C SER A 453 -11.67 -12.24 7.51
N TYR A 454 -12.09 -11.07 7.97
CA TYR A 454 -11.13 -9.99 8.19
C TYR A 454 -10.15 -10.42 9.28
N PRO A 455 -8.83 -10.22 9.10
CA PRO A 455 -7.86 -10.54 10.13
C PRO A 455 -8.25 -9.82 11.42
N GLN A 456 -8.35 -10.57 12.51
CA GLN A 456 -8.66 -9.97 13.79
C GLN A 456 -7.47 -9.13 14.27
N PRO A 457 -7.71 -7.99 14.94
CA PRO A 457 -6.64 -7.26 15.60
C PRO A 457 -5.88 -8.18 16.56
N VAL A 458 -4.54 -8.12 16.54
CA VAL A 458 -3.73 -8.94 17.44
C VAL A 458 -3.98 -8.47 18.88
N PRO A 459 -4.50 -9.32 19.79
CA PRO A 459 -5.06 -8.89 21.09
C PRO A 459 -4.09 -8.27 22.11
N LYS A 460 -2.80 -8.12 21.79
CA LYS A 460 -1.82 -7.62 22.75
C LYS A 460 -1.82 -6.09 22.68
N PRO A 461 -2.27 -5.37 23.73
CA PRO A 461 -2.03 -3.94 23.79
C PRO A 461 -0.53 -3.71 23.74
N LEU A 462 -0.11 -2.71 22.96
CA LEU A 462 1.23 -2.19 23.11
C LEU A 462 1.41 -1.81 24.60
N PRO A 463 2.59 -2.05 25.19
CA PRO A 463 2.82 -1.67 26.57
C PRO A 463 2.45 -0.19 26.74
N SER A 464 1.67 0.18 27.76
CA SER A 464 1.22 1.56 27.99
C SER A 464 2.14 2.32 28.96
N GLY A 465 2.12 3.65 28.91
CA GLY A 465 2.88 4.53 29.81
C GLY A 465 4.39 4.38 29.63
N LYS A 466 5.17 4.40 30.72
CA LYS A 466 6.64 4.41 30.65
C LYS A 466 7.25 3.28 29.79
N ALA A 467 6.61 2.11 29.71
CA ALA A 467 7.09 1.02 28.87
C ALA A 467 6.80 1.25 27.37
N LEU A 468 5.76 2.02 27.03
CA LEU A 468 5.59 2.59 25.69
C LEU A 468 6.66 3.64 25.44
N ASP A 469 6.85 4.57 26.38
CA ASP A 469 7.75 5.71 26.24
C ASP A 469 9.20 5.25 26.10
N ASP A 470 9.66 4.31 26.93
CA ASP A 470 10.99 3.70 26.87
C ASP A 470 11.17 2.93 25.54
N ARG A 471 10.09 2.36 24.97
CA ARG A 471 10.11 1.64 23.70
C ARG A 471 10.08 2.59 22.50
N LEU A 472 9.29 3.66 22.53
CA LEU A 472 9.28 4.74 21.55
C LEU A 472 10.62 5.50 21.56
N ALA A 473 11.22 5.68 22.74
CA ALA A 473 12.54 6.28 22.91
C ALA A 473 13.65 5.45 22.23
N SER A 474 13.47 4.13 22.09
CA SER A 474 14.40 3.28 21.32
C SER A 474 14.37 3.52 19.81
N PHE A 475 13.37 4.27 19.32
CA PHE A 475 13.21 4.70 17.92
C PHE A 475 13.48 6.20 17.72
N VAL A 476 14.06 6.89 18.70
CA VAL A 476 14.51 8.28 18.55
C VAL A 476 15.82 8.28 17.76
N HIS A 477 15.82 9.02 16.65
CA HIS A 477 17.03 9.21 15.85
C HIS A 477 18.03 10.12 16.60
N ASP A 478 19.32 9.82 16.48
CA ASP A 478 20.37 10.71 17.00
C ASP A 478 20.40 12.03 16.20
N ASN A 479 19.80 13.08 16.77
CA ASN A 479 19.80 14.42 16.16
C ASN A 479 21.06 15.24 16.49
N SER A 480 22.10 14.65 17.09
CA SER A 480 23.30 15.38 17.48
C SER A 480 24.04 16.05 16.31
N ALA A 481 23.81 15.59 15.08
CA ALA A 481 24.34 16.21 13.87
C ALA A 481 23.68 17.57 13.58
N ALA A 482 22.39 17.74 13.84
CA ALA A 482 21.69 19.02 13.66
C ALA A 482 22.22 20.11 14.63
N HIS A 483 22.84 19.72 15.74
CA HIS A 483 23.46 20.66 16.68
C HIS A 483 24.93 21.00 16.37
N ARG A 484 25.49 20.44 15.29
CA ARG A 484 26.92 20.57 14.92
C ARG A 484 27.12 21.00 13.48
N GLN A 485 26.14 21.68 12.90
CA GLN A 485 26.21 22.25 11.57
C GLN A 485 27.29 23.32 11.48
N THR A 486 28.03 23.32 10.39
CA THR A 486 28.99 24.36 10.02
C THR A 486 28.55 24.98 8.70
N ALA A 487 28.46 26.30 8.64
CA ALA A 487 28.05 26.98 7.42
C ALA A 487 29.05 26.72 6.27
N TYR A 488 28.53 26.31 5.12
CA TYR A 488 29.29 26.23 3.88
C TYR A 488 29.10 27.53 3.07
N SER A 489 30.14 28.37 2.94
CA SER A 489 30.10 29.49 2.00
C SER A 489 31.46 29.84 1.41
N GLU A 490 31.55 29.80 0.09
CA GLU A 490 32.59 30.49 -0.69
C GLU A 490 32.17 31.92 -1.08
N ASP A 491 30.93 32.34 -0.78
CA ASP A 491 30.42 33.69 -1.05
C ASP A 491 30.71 34.63 0.13
N PRO A 492 31.67 35.57 0.00
CA PRO A 492 32.03 36.48 1.08
C PRO A 492 30.91 37.45 1.45
N ASP A 493 30.00 37.76 0.53
CA ASP A 493 28.95 38.77 0.70
C ASP A 493 27.71 38.21 1.40
N MET A 494 27.57 36.88 1.48
CA MET A 494 26.47 36.18 2.17
C MET A 494 26.92 35.40 3.42
N LYS A 495 28.24 35.33 3.66
CA LYS A 495 28.86 34.46 4.67
C LYS A 495 28.23 34.59 6.06
N ASP A 496 28.00 35.80 6.56
CA ASP A 496 27.44 36.02 7.88
C ASP A 496 25.98 35.55 8.00
N LEU A 497 25.21 35.56 6.91
CA LEU A 497 23.84 35.04 6.90
C LEU A 497 23.83 33.51 6.89
N TYR A 498 24.80 32.87 6.23
CA TYR A 498 24.92 31.41 6.22
C TYR A 498 25.42 30.91 7.58
N GLU A 499 26.38 31.62 8.19
CA GLU A 499 26.80 31.38 9.59
C GLU A 499 25.61 31.51 10.54
N ARG A 500 24.79 32.55 10.39
CA ARG A 500 23.56 32.72 11.18
C ARG A 500 22.56 31.59 10.99
N ALA A 501 22.37 31.08 9.76
CA ALA A 501 21.48 29.95 9.49
C ALA A 501 21.96 28.68 10.23
N ALA A 502 23.26 28.37 10.14
CA ALA A 502 23.84 27.23 10.85
C ALA A 502 23.78 27.39 12.38
N GLU A 503 24.08 28.58 12.91
CA GLU A 503 23.97 28.87 14.35
C GLU A 503 22.53 28.71 14.86
N MET A 504 21.55 29.18 14.07
CA MET A 504 20.13 29.03 14.38
C MET A 504 19.71 27.56 14.32
N GLY A 505 20.11 26.83 13.29
CA GLY A 505 19.88 25.39 13.18
C GLY A 505 20.44 24.62 14.38
N ASN A 506 21.69 24.93 14.77
CA ASN A 506 22.35 24.34 15.93
C ASN A 506 21.61 24.63 17.24
N LYS A 507 21.03 25.82 17.38
CA LYS A 507 20.29 26.22 18.58
C LYS A 507 18.99 25.42 18.74
N TYR A 508 18.26 25.22 17.65
CA TYR A 508 16.91 24.62 17.69
C TYR A 508 16.86 23.13 17.31
N GLY A 509 17.96 22.53 16.86
CA GLY A 509 17.99 21.13 16.43
C GLY A 509 17.36 20.89 15.06
N VAL A 510 17.44 21.89 14.16
CA VAL A 510 16.88 21.83 12.80
C VAL A 510 17.94 22.17 11.77
N TYR A 511 17.81 21.66 10.56
CA TYR A 511 18.69 22.03 9.45
C TYR A 511 18.10 23.23 8.70
N ILE A 512 18.90 24.26 8.44
CA ILE A 512 18.47 25.46 7.70
C ILE A 512 19.36 25.62 6.48
N HIS A 513 18.84 25.21 5.32
CA HIS A 513 19.57 25.27 4.05
C HIS A 513 19.32 26.60 3.35
N VAL A 514 20.43 27.22 2.96
CA VAL A 514 20.51 28.50 2.24
C VAL A 514 21.66 28.40 1.23
N GLY A 515 21.67 29.21 0.18
CA GLY A 515 22.88 29.27 -0.63
C GLY A 515 23.05 28.09 -1.58
N LYS A 516 24.33 27.73 -1.74
CA LYS A 516 24.79 26.48 -2.35
C LYS A 516 24.82 25.29 -1.38
N ASP A 517 24.37 25.49 -0.14
CA ASP A 517 24.25 24.45 0.89
C ASP A 517 22.91 23.68 0.78
N LEU A 518 22.25 23.81 -0.38
CA LEU A 518 21.06 23.04 -0.73
C LEU A 518 21.44 21.57 -0.92
N PRO A 519 20.68 20.63 -0.34
CA PRO A 519 20.88 19.20 -0.60
C PRO A 519 20.82 18.88 -2.10
N GLU A 520 21.63 17.91 -2.56
CA GLU A 520 21.77 17.57 -3.99
C GLU A 520 20.45 17.17 -4.68
N TYR A 521 19.47 16.69 -3.91
CA TYR A 521 18.13 16.36 -4.40
C TYR A 521 17.22 17.59 -4.63
N LEU A 522 17.73 18.81 -4.43
CA LEU A 522 16.97 20.05 -4.49
C LEU A 522 17.60 21.06 -5.44
N GLU A 523 17.22 21.02 -6.72
CA GLU A 523 17.48 22.11 -7.67
C GLU A 523 16.47 23.26 -7.47
N ARG A 524 16.48 23.91 -6.29
CA ARG A 524 15.47 24.92 -5.91
C ARG A 524 15.95 26.38 -5.97
N GLY A 525 17.11 26.66 -6.53
CA GLY A 525 17.59 28.04 -6.76
C GLY A 525 17.92 28.82 -5.48
N ASP A 526 19.12 29.40 -5.45
CA ASP A 526 19.62 30.17 -4.31
C ASP A 526 18.89 31.51 -4.12
N VAL A 527 18.67 31.92 -2.87
CA VAL A 527 18.13 33.24 -2.53
C VAL A 527 19.16 34.30 -2.87
N SER A 528 18.98 34.90 -4.05
CA SER A 528 19.96 35.80 -4.67
C SER A 528 20.08 37.16 -3.97
N SER A 529 19.08 37.54 -3.16
CA SER A 529 19.01 38.83 -2.48
C SER A 529 19.39 38.72 -1.01
N ARG A 530 20.46 39.43 -0.61
CA ARG A 530 20.92 39.49 0.79
C ARG A 530 19.84 40.02 1.73
N GLU A 531 19.07 41.01 1.29
CA GLU A 531 17.97 41.59 2.06
C GLU A 531 16.82 40.60 2.22
N SER A 532 16.48 39.86 1.15
CA SER A 532 15.44 38.83 1.20
C SER A 532 15.83 37.70 2.13
N LEU A 533 17.07 37.20 2.02
CA LEU A 533 17.58 36.14 2.89
C LEU A 533 17.62 36.58 4.35
N LYS A 534 18.12 37.79 4.63
CA LYS A 534 18.11 38.35 5.98
C LYS A 534 16.69 38.41 6.54
N THR A 535 15.72 38.89 5.76
CA THR A 535 14.32 39.01 6.17
C THR A 535 13.69 37.64 6.42
N ALA A 536 13.94 36.67 5.53
CA ALA A 536 13.49 35.29 5.71
C ALA A 536 14.05 34.67 7.00
N LEU A 537 15.36 34.84 7.27
CA LEU A 537 15.98 34.36 8.51
C LEU A 537 15.41 35.06 9.75
N ASP A 538 15.10 36.37 9.69
CA ASP A 538 14.42 37.09 10.77
C ASP A 538 13.05 36.46 11.08
N HIS A 539 12.29 36.08 10.05
CA HIS A 539 11.00 35.39 10.20
C HIS A 539 11.14 33.97 10.73
N VAL A 540 12.09 33.18 10.22
CA VAL A 540 12.36 31.82 10.69
C VAL A 540 12.74 31.82 12.16
N GLU A 541 13.68 32.69 12.58
CA GLU A 541 14.11 32.78 13.98
C GLU A 541 12.95 33.16 14.92
N LYS A 542 12.08 34.07 14.49
CA LYS A 542 10.88 34.47 15.23
C LYS A 542 9.89 33.31 15.38
N VAL A 543 9.76 32.44 14.39
CA VAL A 543 8.92 31.24 14.51
C VAL A 543 9.56 30.23 15.45
N LEU A 544 10.82 29.84 15.21
CA LEU A 544 11.49 28.81 16.00
C LEU A 544 11.58 29.19 17.49
N SER A 545 11.79 30.47 17.80
CA SER A 545 11.83 30.97 19.19
C SER A 545 10.51 30.90 19.97
N GLN A 546 9.39 30.59 19.31
CA GLN A 546 8.09 30.40 19.98
C GLN A 546 7.90 28.96 20.50
N PHE A 547 8.77 28.03 20.12
CA PHE A 547 8.73 26.64 20.57
C PHE A 547 9.70 26.43 21.74
N PRO A 548 9.37 25.55 22.70
CA PRO A 548 10.24 25.26 23.84
C PRO A 548 11.51 24.51 23.40
N ASP A 549 12.55 24.57 24.24
CA ASP A 549 13.81 23.87 24.00
C ASP A 549 13.56 22.35 23.85
N GLY A 550 14.23 21.74 22.87
CA GLY A 550 14.08 20.31 22.57
C GLY A 550 12.80 19.92 21.82
N TYR A 551 11.91 20.87 21.48
CA TYR A 551 10.68 20.58 20.74
C TYR A 551 10.94 19.89 19.39
N PHE A 552 11.84 20.47 18.58
CA PHE A 552 12.14 19.95 17.25
C PHE A 552 12.94 18.65 17.29
N ASP A 553 13.78 18.44 18.31
CA ASP A 553 14.47 17.16 18.51
C ASP A 553 13.47 16.02 18.70
N GLN A 554 12.36 16.29 19.37
CA GLN A 554 11.29 15.33 19.56
C GLN A 554 10.42 15.10 18.32
N LEU A 555 10.52 15.95 17.29
CA LEU A 555 9.94 15.68 15.97
C LEU A 555 10.78 14.66 15.18
N ASN A 556 11.94 14.24 15.68
CA ASN A 556 12.68 13.11 15.17
C ASN A 556 12.25 11.84 15.90
N TYR A 557 11.15 11.25 15.44
CA TYR A 557 10.53 10.06 16.02
C TYR A 557 10.31 9.00 14.94
N GLY A 558 10.34 7.74 15.34
CA GLY A 558 9.98 6.61 14.50
C GLY A 558 10.92 6.45 13.30
N TYR A 559 10.59 7.12 12.21
CA TYR A 559 11.34 7.10 10.96
C TYR A 559 11.71 8.48 10.43
N PHE A 560 11.30 9.55 11.11
CA PHE A 560 11.73 10.91 10.82
C PHE A 560 13.07 11.15 11.51
N SER A 561 14.13 11.28 10.72
CA SER A 561 15.49 11.45 11.21
C SER A 561 15.84 12.90 11.44
N ARG A 562 15.20 13.83 10.72
CA ARG A 562 15.49 15.26 10.84
C ARG A 562 14.40 16.16 10.27
N PHE A 563 14.50 17.42 10.66
CA PHE A 563 13.65 18.52 10.26
C PHE A 563 14.47 19.57 9.51
N GLU A 564 14.19 19.77 8.22
CA GLU A 564 14.89 20.66 7.30
C GLU A 564 13.99 21.83 6.88
N ILE A 565 14.55 23.03 6.94
CA ILE A 565 13.96 24.27 6.42
C ILE A 565 14.84 24.76 5.28
N VAL A 566 14.24 24.99 4.12
CA VAL A 566 14.93 25.40 2.91
C VAL A 566 14.40 26.74 2.44
N LEU A 567 15.28 27.74 2.41
CA LEU A 567 14.96 29.07 1.89
C LEU A 567 15.39 29.13 0.43
N CYS A 568 14.45 29.39 -0.49
CA CYS A 568 14.71 29.27 -1.92
C CYS A 568 14.05 30.34 -2.79
N ASP A 569 14.66 30.64 -3.94
CA ASP A 569 14.13 31.52 -4.97
C ASP A 569 13.42 30.74 -6.11
N TRP A 570 12.62 29.73 -5.76
CA TRP A 570 11.87 28.90 -6.72
C TRP A 570 10.38 28.77 -6.34
N PRO A 571 9.46 28.71 -7.33
CA PRO A 571 8.04 28.47 -7.04
C PRO A 571 7.84 27.09 -6.43
N ILE A 572 7.12 27.03 -5.32
CA ILE A 572 6.87 25.77 -4.60
C ILE A 572 5.40 25.40 -4.73
N GLN A 573 5.13 24.14 -5.06
CA GLN A 573 3.77 23.60 -5.09
C GLN A 573 3.33 23.10 -3.72
N ASP A 574 4.23 22.40 -2.99
CA ASP A 574 3.98 21.91 -1.63
C ASP A 574 4.95 22.53 -0.62
N GLU A 575 4.40 22.99 0.50
CA GLU A 575 5.12 23.68 1.57
C GLU A 575 5.93 22.76 2.45
N MET A 576 5.36 21.59 2.74
CA MET A 576 5.98 20.51 3.50
C MET A 576 5.94 19.25 2.65
N ALA A 577 7.11 18.68 2.41
CA ALA A 577 7.28 17.37 1.80
C ALA A 577 7.98 16.44 2.79
N VAL A 578 7.81 15.14 2.58
CA VAL A 578 8.57 14.12 3.31
C VAL A 578 9.46 13.40 2.31
N TYR A 579 10.77 13.56 2.45
CA TYR A 579 11.74 12.88 1.59
C TYR A 579 12.33 11.67 2.31
N LYS A 580 12.73 10.67 1.53
CA LYS A 580 13.48 9.53 2.04
C LYS A 580 14.96 9.66 1.70
N LEU A 581 15.81 9.41 2.69
CA LEU A 581 17.25 9.36 2.55
C LEU A 581 17.80 8.09 3.22
N GLU A 582 19.11 7.87 3.12
CA GLU A 582 19.79 6.68 3.67
C GLU A 582 19.60 6.57 5.20
N ASP A 583 19.53 7.69 5.91
CA ASP A 583 19.47 7.77 7.37
C ASP A 583 18.05 7.91 7.93
N GLY A 584 17.03 8.01 7.08
CA GLY A 584 15.62 8.11 7.49
C GLY A 584 14.77 9.00 6.58
N TYR A 585 13.58 9.34 7.05
CA TYR A 585 12.71 10.33 6.42
C TYR A 585 12.99 11.72 6.96
N VAL A 586 12.82 12.71 6.11
CA VAL A 586 13.09 14.10 6.41
C VAL A 586 11.83 14.90 6.27
N PHE A 587 11.46 15.63 7.33
CA PHE A 587 10.50 16.73 7.19
C PHE A 587 11.18 17.85 6.43
N HIS A 588 10.77 18.08 5.19
CA HIS A 588 11.35 19.10 4.35
C HIS A 588 10.36 20.23 4.14
N ILE A 589 10.71 21.42 4.63
CA ILE A 589 9.88 22.62 4.53
C ILE A 589 10.56 23.61 3.61
N ALA A 590 9.95 23.86 2.46
CA ALA A 590 10.46 24.84 1.54
C ALA A 590 9.70 26.16 1.67
N LEU A 591 10.44 27.25 1.80
CA LEU A 591 9.92 28.59 2.00
C LEU A 591 10.43 29.52 0.90
N GLU A 592 9.49 30.04 0.13
CA GLU A 592 9.77 30.86 -1.04
C GLU A 592 10.19 32.28 -0.61
N CYS A 593 11.29 32.78 -1.14
CA CYS A 593 11.86 34.08 -0.75
C CYS A 593 11.97 35.09 -1.91
N ARG A 594 11.36 34.78 -3.08
CA ARG A 594 11.55 35.49 -4.35
C ARG A 594 11.09 36.95 -4.35
N ASN A 595 10.06 37.29 -3.59
CA ASN A 595 9.51 38.64 -3.53
C ASN A 595 8.84 38.91 -2.17
N GLN A 596 8.49 40.18 -1.94
CA GLN A 596 7.91 40.63 -0.67
C GLN A 596 6.64 39.85 -0.28
N LYS A 597 5.77 39.52 -1.23
CA LYS A 597 4.55 38.76 -0.94
C LYS A 597 4.88 37.38 -0.38
N ASN A 598 5.94 36.73 -0.87
CA ASN A 598 6.38 35.45 -0.34
C ASN A 598 7.02 35.60 1.05
N LEU A 599 7.87 36.62 1.24
CA LEU A 599 8.49 36.93 2.53
C LEU A 599 7.44 37.17 3.63
N ASP A 600 6.38 37.90 3.32
CA ASP A 600 5.27 38.19 4.24
C ASP A 600 4.53 36.92 4.70
N GLN A 601 4.68 35.81 3.97
CA GLN A 601 4.02 34.53 4.26
C GLN A 601 4.93 33.50 4.96
N VAL A 602 6.24 33.75 5.06
CA VAL A 602 7.23 32.82 5.63
C VAL A 602 6.81 32.33 7.01
N GLU A 603 6.40 33.24 7.90
CA GLU A 603 5.96 32.87 9.26
C GLU A 603 4.75 31.94 9.26
N ALA A 604 3.74 32.24 8.43
CA ALA A 604 2.50 31.47 8.37
C ALA A 604 2.74 30.06 7.83
N ARG A 605 3.52 29.96 6.74
CA ARG A 605 3.81 28.68 6.06
C ARG A 605 4.69 27.78 6.94
N LEU A 606 5.69 28.35 7.61
CA LEU A 606 6.52 27.58 8.54
C LEU A 606 5.72 27.07 9.74
N LEU A 607 4.86 27.89 10.33
CA LEU A 607 3.98 27.47 11.43
C LEU A 607 3.04 26.33 10.99
N ASP A 608 2.38 26.45 9.84
CA ASP A 608 1.50 25.41 9.32
C ASP A 608 2.23 24.08 9.11
N ALA A 609 3.43 24.14 8.53
CA ALA A 609 4.27 22.96 8.31
C ALA A 609 4.75 22.31 9.63
N VAL A 610 5.21 23.10 10.60
CA VAL A 610 5.61 22.59 11.93
C VAL A 610 4.44 21.87 12.61
N PHE A 611 3.23 22.45 12.60
CA PHE A 611 2.07 21.81 13.20
C PHE A 611 1.53 20.63 12.39
N THR A 612 1.78 20.59 11.08
CA THR A 612 1.51 19.39 10.27
C THR A 612 2.43 18.24 10.69
N ALA A 613 3.74 18.49 10.86
CA ALA A 613 4.68 17.49 11.38
C ALA A 613 4.35 17.06 12.83
N THR A 614 3.85 18.01 13.64
CA THR A 614 3.38 17.74 15.00
C THR A 614 2.16 16.83 14.99
N ASP A 615 1.16 17.08 14.13
CA ASP A 615 -0.02 16.23 13.98
C ASP A 615 0.36 14.79 13.62
N MET A 616 1.33 14.62 12.71
CA MET A 616 1.85 13.30 12.35
C MET A 616 2.49 12.58 13.55
N LYS A 617 3.17 13.31 14.45
CA LYS A 617 3.73 12.74 15.68
C LYS A 617 2.63 12.31 16.64
N LEU A 618 1.61 13.14 16.82
CA LEU A 618 0.49 12.82 17.71
C LEU A 618 -0.24 11.57 17.21
N LYS A 619 -0.54 11.49 15.92
CA LYS A 619 -1.12 10.28 15.32
C LYS A 619 -0.26 9.05 15.61
N ASN A 620 1.04 9.12 15.29
CA ASN A 620 1.95 8.02 15.54
C ASN A 620 2.05 7.61 17.03
N TYR A 621 1.97 8.57 17.95
CA TYR A 621 1.99 8.30 19.39
C TYR A 621 0.69 7.64 19.86
N PHE A 622 -0.45 8.23 19.52
CA PHE A 622 -1.75 7.84 20.04
C PHE A 622 -2.36 6.60 19.36
N GLU A 623 -1.97 6.27 18.13
CA GLU A 623 -2.35 5.03 17.45
C GLU A 623 -1.96 3.74 18.20
N ASN A 624 -1.11 3.87 19.23
CA ASN A 624 -0.67 2.74 20.05
C ASN A 624 -1.61 2.42 21.23
N PHE A 625 -2.64 3.24 21.48
CA PHE A 625 -3.59 3.03 22.58
C PHE A 625 -4.90 2.46 22.05
N GLU A 626 -5.53 1.57 22.84
CA GLU A 626 -6.82 0.94 22.50
C GLU A 626 -7.97 1.96 22.48
N ASP A 627 -7.97 2.90 23.43
CA ASP A 627 -8.90 4.03 23.51
C ASP A 627 -8.09 5.34 23.57
N PRO A 628 -7.60 5.86 22.43
CA PRO A 628 -6.75 7.03 22.44
C PRO A 628 -7.52 8.31 22.75
N ASP A 629 -6.99 9.12 23.67
CA ASP A 629 -7.52 10.46 23.95
C ASP A 629 -7.37 11.42 22.76
N PHE A 630 -6.54 11.06 21.77
CA PHE A 630 -6.40 11.74 20.47
C PHE A 630 -6.77 10.80 19.31
N SER A 631 -7.92 11.05 18.68
CA SER A 631 -8.34 10.43 17.43
C SER A 631 -9.15 11.41 16.58
N GLU A 632 -9.40 11.07 15.31
CA GLU A 632 -10.31 11.87 14.49
C GLU A 632 -11.74 11.85 15.05
N GLU A 633 -12.19 10.73 15.63
CA GLU A 633 -13.49 10.64 16.28
C GLU A 633 -13.60 11.62 17.46
N VAL A 634 -12.61 11.64 18.36
CA VAL A 634 -12.58 12.57 19.49
C VAL A 634 -12.49 14.01 18.98
N TRP A 635 -11.64 14.30 17.98
CA TRP A 635 -11.52 15.62 17.39
C TRP A 635 -12.84 16.12 16.77
N MET A 636 -13.59 15.23 16.10
CA MET A 636 -14.88 15.56 15.50
C MET A 636 -15.94 15.97 16.53
N THR A 637 -15.82 15.55 17.80
CA THR A 637 -16.74 16.01 18.86
C THR A 637 -16.62 17.50 19.19
N TYR A 638 -15.53 18.16 18.75
CA TYR A 638 -15.35 19.60 18.89
C TYR A 638 -15.92 20.40 17.70
N ASN A 639 -16.43 19.71 16.67
CA ASN A 639 -17.11 20.31 15.53
C ASN A 639 -18.63 20.41 15.77
N PRO A 640 -19.35 21.21 14.96
CA PRO A 640 -20.81 21.21 15.00
C PRO A 640 -21.42 19.83 14.76
N ASP A 641 -22.59 19.57 15.35
CA ASP A 641 -23.33 18.32 15.11
C ASP A 641 -23.57 18.10 13.61
N PHE A 642 -23.39 16.86 13.15
CA PHE A 642 -23.53 16.44 11.75
C PHE A 642 -22.55 17.10 10.76
N PHE A 643 -21.49 17.74 11.26
CA PHE A 643 -20.41 18.26 10.43
C PHE A 643 -19.62 17.12 9.77
N ASN A 644 -19.16 17.36 8.54
CA ASN A 644 -18.16 16.54 7.87
C ASN A 644 -17.16 17.46 7.15
N TYR A 645 -15.90 17.03 7.09
CA TYR A 645 -14.88 17.74 6.34
C TYR A 645 -15.20 17.75 4.83
N ALA A 646 -14.81 18.83 4.18
CA ALA A 646 -15.05 19.08 2.78
C ALA A 646 -14.17 18.21 1.86
N GLY A 647 -13.12 17.56 2.37
CA GLY A 647 -12.15 16.84 1.56
C GLY A 647 -11.50 17.77 0.54
N TYR A 648 -11.39 17.31 -0.71
CA TYR A 648 -10.83 18.07 -1.84
C TYR A 648 -11.88 18.88 -2.61
N LEU A 649 -12.99 19.26 -1.97
CA LEU A 649 -13.95 20.17 -2.59
C LEU A 649 -13.27 21.47 -3.05
N ASP A 650 -13.82 22.05 -4.11
CA ASP A 650 -13.43 23.37 -4.65
C ASP A 650 -13.30 24.41 -3.53
N GLU A 651 -12.28 25.27 -3.62
CA GLU A 651 -11.99 26.34 -2.65
C GLU A 651 -13.22 27.21 -2.39
N GLU A 652 -14.03 27.47 -3.42
CA GLU A 652 -15.25 28.26 -3.27
C GLU A 652 -16.28 27.58 -2.34
N LYS A 653 -16.43 26.26 -2.44
CA LYS A 653 -17.33 25.48 -1.56
C LYS A 653 -16.79 25.39 -0.14
N ALA A 654 -15.49 25.23 0.02
CA ALA A 654 -14.86 25.24 1.34
C ALA A 654 -15.05 26.59 2.05
N ASP A 655 -14.93 27.70 1.30
CA ASP A 655 -15.17 29.04 1.84
C ASP A 655 -16.65 29.30 2.19
N GLU A 656 -17.59 28.74 1.44
CA GLU A 656 -19.02 28.78 1.78
C GLU A 656 -19.32 28.04 3.08
N LEU A 657 -18.85 26.79 3.20
CA LEU A 657 -18.97 26.00 4.42
C LEU A 657 -18.32 26.68 5.63
N TRP A 658 -17.21 27.38 5.42
CA TRP A 658 -16.56 28.14 6.48
C TRP A 658 -17.42 29.30 6.99
N LYS A 659 -18.10 30.02 6.10
CA LYS A 659 -18.99 31.11 6.53
C LYS A 659 -20.12 30.61 7.44
N GLU A 660 -20.60 29.40 7.21
CA GLU A 660 -21.63 28.75 8.03
C GLU A 660 -21.09 28.24 9.38
N ASN A 661 -19.81 27.84 9.42
CA ASN A 661 -19.18 27.21 10.58
C ASN A 661 -18.05 28.05 11.20
N LYS A 662 -18.05 29.37 10.97
CA LYS A 662 -16.95 30.28 11.33
C LYS A 662 -16.59 30.30 12.82
N ASP A 663 -17.50 29.86 13.69
CA ASP A 663 -17.27 29.81 15.14
C ASP A 663 -16.39 28.60 15.56
N TYR A 664 -16.11 27.68 14.63
CA TYR A 664 -15.37 26.44 14.87
C TYR A 664 -14.13 26.26 13.98
N PHE A 665 -13.96 27.08 12.94
CA PHE A 665 -12.87 26.96 11.97
C PHE A 665 -12.26 28.31 11.62
N VAL A 666 -10.93 28.34 11.45
CA VAL A 666 -10.19 29.59 11.21
C VAL A 666 -10.20 30.05 9.76
N SER A 667 -10.50 29.17 8.80
CA SER A 667 -10.54 29.47 7.36
C SER A 667 -11.27 28.36 6.57
N GLY A 668 -11.55 28.60 5.28
CA GLY A 668 -12.00 27.56 4.35
C GLY A 668 -10.98 26.42 4.20
N SER A 669 -9.68 26.72 4.20
CA SER A 669 -8.64 25.68 4.13
C SER A 669 -8.66 24.71 5.31
N ALA A 670 -9.06 25.19 6.51
CA ALA A 670 -9.20 24.35 7.70
C ALA A 670 -10.33 23.30 7.56
N LEU A 671 -11.24 23.47 6.60
CA LEU A 671 -12.35 22.54 6.36
C LEU A 671 -12.01 21.38 5.44
N ARG A 672 -10.80 21.31 4.88
CA ARG A 672 -10.44 20.22 3.97
C ARG A 672 -10.35 18.88 4.69
N PHE A 673 -9.61 18.81 5.81
CA PHE A 673 -9.45 17.61 6.61
C PHE A 673 -8.90 17.96 8.01
N GLY A 674 -9.06 17.05 8.98
CA GLY A 674 -8.74 17.28 10.40
C GLY A 674 -7.31 17.77 10.65
N GLN A 675 -6.31 17.23 9.94
CA GLN A 675 -4.92 17.68 10.06
C GLN A 675 -4.76 19.17 9.72
N LYS A 676 -5.40 19.64 8.63
CA LYS A 676 -5.34 21.05 8.24
C LYS A 676 -6.14 21.96 9.17
N ASP A 677 -7.23 21.47 9.75
CA ASP A 677 -7.95 22.19 10.81
C ASP A 677 -7.00 22.49 11.98
N ARG A 678 -6.30 21.47 12.48
CA ARG A 678 -5.37 21.58 13.60
C ARG A 678 -4.16 22.45 13.29
N SER A 679 -3.52 22.28 12.13
CA SER A 679 -2.34 23.07 11.76
C SER A 679 -2.67 24.56 11.54
N GLN A 680 -3.78 24.86 10.86
CA GLN A 680 -4.23 26.23 10.63
C GLN A 680 -4.70 26.90 11.92
N LEU A 681 -5.38 26.17 12.80
CA LEU A 681 -5.81 26.65 14.09
C LEU A 681 -4.62 27.09 14.95
N MET A 682 -3.61 26.23 15.10
CA MET A 682 -2.43 26.55 15.89
C MET A 682 -1.58 27.66 15.26
N THR A 683 -1.54 27.73 13.93
CA THR A 683 -0.96 28.87 13.21
C THR A 683 -1.68 30.18 13.57
N ALA A 684 -3.01 30.18 13.57
CA ALA A 684 -3.81 31.34 13.93
C ALA A 684 -3.62 31.76 15.40
N VAL A 685 -3.52 30.79 16.32
CA VAL A 685 -3.17 31.02 17.73
C VAL A 685 -1.85 31.75 17.84
N LEU A 686 -0.77 31.24 17.22
CA LEU A 686 0.55 31.87 17.33
C LEU A 686 0.65 33.20 16.58
N GLN A 687 -0.14 33.40 15.52
CA GLN A 687 -0.30 34.72 14.89
C GLN A 687 -1.15 35.70 15.72
N SER A 688 -1.66 35.29 16.89
CA SER A 688 -2.50 36.10 17.79
C SER A 688 -3.75 36.65 17.10
N LYS A 689 -4.35 35.87 16.20
CA LYS A 689 -5.67 36.18 15.64
C LYS A 689 -6.72 36.05 16.76
N ASP A 690 -7.77 36.86 16.70
CA ASP A 690 -8.93 36.76 17.59
C ASP A 690 -9.74 35.52 17.18
N LEU A 691 -9.80 34.52 18.06
CA LEU A 691 -10.41 33.23 17.78
C LEU A 691 -11.77 33.09 18.45
N PRO A 692 -12.78 32.55 17.75
CA PRO A 692 -14.04 32.17 18.37
C PRO A 692 -13.88 31.10 19.46
N ASP A 693 -14.85 31.02 20.37
CA ASP A 693 -14.82 30.08 21.49
C ASP A 693 -14.71 28.60 21.07
N GLY A 694 -15.32 28.21 19.93
CA GLY A 694 -15.20 26.85 19.40
C GLY A 694 -13.75 26.51 18.99
N CYS A 695 -13.08 27.45 18.30
CA CYS A 695 -11.66 27.36 17.98
C CYS A 695 -10.78 27.30 19.24
N LEU A 696 -11.08 28.09 20.28
CA LEU A 696 -10.30 28.11 21.52
C LEU A 696 -10.36 26.77 22.27
N LYS A 697 -11.55 26.14 22.35
CA LYS A 697 -11.70 24.80 22.96
C LYS A 697 -10.91 23.73 22.22
N LYS A 698 -10.96 23.76 20.88
CA LYS A 698 -10.15 22.90 20.02
C LYS A 698 -8.65 23.08 20.28
N ALA A 699 -8.20 24.33 20.36
CA ALA A 699 -6.80 24.66 20.58
C ALA A 699 -6.33 24.22 21.98
N GLU A 700 -7.15 24.37 23.01
CA GLU A 700 -6.89 23.88 24.36
C GLU A 700 -6.74 22.35 24.39
N TYR A 701 -7.69 21.64 23.77
CA TYR A 701 -7.62 20.19 23.62
C TYR A 701 -6.34 19.75 22.90
N TYR A 702 -6.05 20.33 21.74
CA TYR A 702 -4.88 19.97 20.94
C TYR A 702 -3.57 20.26 21.69
N SER A 703 -3.50 21.38 22.43
CA SER A 703 -2.36 21.71 23.28
C SER A 703 -2.10 20.66 24.36
N ARG A 704 -3.17 20.10 24.95
CA ARG A 704 -3.04 19.03 25.95
C ARG A 704 -2.48 17.75 25.32
N MET A 705 -2.90 17.41 24.10
CA MET A 705 -2.40 16.24 23.39
C MET A 705 -0.91 16.39 23.02
N ILE A 706 -0.45 17.62 22.71
CA ILE A 706 0.97 17.92 22.53
C ILE A 706 1.74 17.66 23.84
N ARG A 707 1.25 18.15 24.99
CA ARG A 707 1.88 17.90 26.29
C ARG A 707 1.98 16.42 26.65
N GLU A 708 1.03 15.62 26.20
CA GLU A 708 0.97 14.18 26.50
C GLU A 708 1.92 13.35 25.62
N ALA A 709 2.08 13.73 24.35
CA ALA A 709 2.93 13.00 23.41
C ALA A 709 4.40 13.47 23.36
N PHE A 710 4.73 14.56 24.06
CA PHE A 710 6.08 15.12 24.13
C PHE A 710 6.62 15.04 25.57
N ASP A 711 7.92 14.81 25.72
CA ASP A 711 8.63 15.04 26.97
C ASP A 711 8.67 16.54 27.24
N ASP A 712 7.75 16.99 28.10
CA ASP A 712 7.57 18.37 28.50
C ASP A 712 8.27 18.72 29.83
N SER A 713 9.08 17.81 30.37
CA SER A 713 9.70 17.96 31.70
C SER A 713 10.64 19.17 31.81
N SER A 714 11.21 19.60 30.69
CA SER A 714 12.06 20.77 30.55
C SER A 714 11.35 22.01 30.01
N TRP A 715 10.09 21.88 29.59
CA TRP A 715 9.32 22.97 28.98
C TRP A 715 8.91 24.02 30.01
N PRO A 716 8.66 25.27 29.59
CA PRO A 716 8.07 26.27 30.47
C PRO A 716 6.69 25.81 30.97
N GLN A 717 6.27 26.34 32.12
CA GLN A 717 4.97 26.04 32.72
C GLN A 717 3.81 26.33 31.75
N SER A 718 3.95 27.35 30.90
CA SER A 718 3.04 27.64 29.80
C SER A 718 3.87 27.92 28.55
N THR A 719 3.54 27.26 27.45
CA THR A 719 4.14 27.52 26.13
C THR A 719 3.54 28.77 25.49
N ALA A 720 4.16 29.26 24.41
CA ALA A 720 3.70 30.47 23.73
C ALA A 720 2.27 30.36 23.17
N TRP A 721 1.83 29.16 22.77
CA TRP A 721 0.45 28.94 22.32
C TRP A 721 -0.52 28.81 23.49
N GLU A 722 -0.13 28.13 24.58
CA GLU A 722 -0.94 28.02 25.81
C GLU A 722 -1.24 29.39 26.43
N GLU A 723 -0.23 30.29 26.49
CA GLU A 723 -0.42 31.64 27.00
C GLU A 723 -1.42 32.44 26.15
N LYS A 724 -1.34 32.30 24.82
CA LYS A 724 -2.25 32.99 23.88
C LYS A 724 -3.67 32.44 23.96
N ILE A 725 -3.84 31.12 24.07
CA ILE A 725 -5.14 30.47 24.27
C ILE A 725 -5.76 30.94 25.60
N GLY A 726 -5.02 30.83 26.70
CA GLY A 726 -5.49 31.20 28.04
C GLY A 726 -5.87 32.68 28.14
N LYS A 727 -5.10 33.57 27.50
CA LYS A 727 -5.44 35.00 27.43
C LYS A 727 -6.77 35.24 26.71
N GLN A 728 -6.97 34.64 25.53
CA GLN A 728 -8.20 34.82 24.76
C GLN A 728 -9.42 34.23 25.48
N MET A 729 -9.29 33.06 26.09
CA MET A 729 -10.37 32.46 26.89
C MET A 729 -10.76 33.31 28.10
N GLY A 730 -9.78 33.93 28.78
CA GLY A 730 -10.03 34.85 29.88
C GLY A 730 -10.76 36.14 29.45
N GLU A 731 -10.48 36.63 28.23
CA GLU A 731 -11.16 37.79 27.64
C GLU A 731 -12.57 37.46 27.14
N SER A 732 -12.80 36.27 26.57
CA SER A 732 -14.14 35.76 26.18
C SER A 732 -15.05 35.59 27.40
N GLY A 733 -14.54 35.01 28.49
CA GLY A 733 -15.28 34.83 29.74
C GLY A 733 -15.72 36.13 30.41
N GLN A 734 -14.98 37.23 30.19
CA GLN A 734 -15.35 38.57 30.68
C GLN A 734 -16.34 39.30 29.76
N LYS A 735 -16.42 38.96 28.47
CA LYS A 735 -17.41 39.54 27.53
C LYS A 735 -18.78 38.85 27.61
N ALA A 736 -18.82 37.60 28.08
CA ALA A 736 -20.05 36.83 28.29
C ALA A 736 -20.71 37.04 29.66
N ALA A 737 -20.01 37.68 30.61
CA ALA A 737 -20.51 38.10 31.92
C ALA A 737 -20.94 39.57 31.90
#